data_AF-A0A8C1QXD4-F1
#
_entry.id   AF-A0A8C1QXD4-F1
#
_cell.length_a   1.000
_cell.length_b   1.000
_cell.length_c   1.000
_cell.angle_alpha   90.00
_cell.angle_beta   90.00
_cell.angle_gamma   90.00
#
_symmetry.space_group_name_H-M   'P 1'
#
loop_
_entity.id
_entity.type
_entity.pdbx_description
1 polymer ?
#
loop_
_entity_poly.entity_id
_entity_poly.type
_entity_poly.pdbx_seq_one_letter_code
_entity_poly.pdbx_strand_id
1 'polypeptide(L)'
;LPVFGNQILLFPMRVQVGAVLALKVIAKKEPKLVQNVVLQIFVNKDLHPELRMVSWIVLFETKPNMGLVITLARALQKEPNLQVASLVYSHMKALTRSTHPEFSLIAAASRVAIKILSPKLDKLSFRYSKAFLLDGYEVPLMVGAAGSAFFINDAATILPRAVVTKARAYLAGAAADILEVGVRTDGIQEALLKSPFVHEDRLPRMKQVLKALKTFKALPNKQPLGSIYVKVLGQEIAFANVDKAVLEQAIIPELAGEALKAMQNGTAFQYAKPLLVAEVRHIFPSVAGVPMEFSLYAAAVAAGNLKVQAIITPPLTETISVSHLMKTDVKLTAEVSPSITLQTFAVMGLNTGFIQAASMAKGKIHTFLPLKVEAKFDITKANFKIKAFPIVLPVHALTARSEYFDFETLAAAGNIKALNAERITPIVPETVVLKHSQEAYTSMITPGDLSSETIKTVMSPAEEPELRTSVPVHKTLCSVVPHIGVNVCMEIMSCDATFIKNTTIYNMIGQHGVHINIVRADGPAVEGLELEVQLGPKAAKKLLKEISFADTKTPKVKAVLQKLRKVLEGEKMNKNSSFFSHNKLFYSQSTSSHSFSSSSSVRSSKSHLSKDLSSGQSSQSFKPIQSRFLGDSVPPVVAIIARVVRVDRKLLGYQLTAYLDMPTSRVQIIVVSIAVKNNWKMCADGVLLSKHNAGARIAWGAECQQYAITINAVTGHQGPSPMAYLKVKCEKVPTIITNYAKSVAEYISNAAQMTGLAISNEKNIERQIELIILVPTERTLDIIIKTPTVSYNLMIGLLCLFLTAFSKICEFADDLVSVELAKCSKVRNTLTTFNHKKYNYEIPLSCNQVLVQDCTSEHKFIVLIKKDDVFEHEDLNIKVAFFDVGTIRIEQKGQGIALYAPGHGLQEVYYTSDQWMVYVVDWMKGQTCGLCGKADGEIRQEYTTPSGDLTKSSVSFAHSWVLPVESCRDASQCHMKLESEKLEKQVILNGQESKCYSVEPVLRCLPGCVPIRTTPVTIGYHCMSTDTNLNMFDGIYEKSVDLRETTDAHVACRCTEQCA
;
A
#
# COMPACT_ATOMS: atom_id res chain seq x y z
N LEU A 1 -1.02 -42.87 12.94
CA LEU A 1 -1.42 -41.63 13.66
C LEU A 1 -0.57 -41.52 14.93
N PRO A 2 -0.21 -40.32 15.40
CA PRO A 2 0.81 -40.11 16.44
C PRO A 2 0.52 -40.74 17.82
N VAL A 3 -0.68 -41.30 18.05
CA VAL A 3 -1.06 -41.96 19.31
C VAL A 3 -0.91 -43.49 19.24
N PHE A 4 -0.68 -44.05 18.05
CA PHE A 4 -0.59 -45.51 17.84
C PHE A 4 0.87 -45.89 17.54
N GLY A 5 1.65 -46.15 18.59
CA GLY A 5 2.99 -46.76 18.53
C GLY A 5 4.17 -45.85 18.94
N ASN A 6 5.26 -46.45 19.45
CA ASN A 6 6.47 -45.75 19.91
C ASN A 6 7.39 -45.24 18.78
N GLN A 7 7.02 -45.42 17.50
CA GLN A 7 7.83 -45.11 16.31
C GLN A 7 7.52 -43.73 15.69
N ILE A 8 7.07 -42.75 16.49
CA ILE A 8 6.56 -41.42 16.07
C ILE A 8 7.64 -40.58 15.34
N LEU A 9 8.92 -40.85 15.60
CA LEU A 9 10.06 -40.12 15.03
C LEU A 9 10.38 -40.45 13.55
N LEU A 10 9.73 -41.47 12.96
CA LEU A 10 10.04 -41.93 11.60
C LEU A 10 9.33 -41.14 10.48
N PHE A 11 8.23 -40.45 10.76
CA PHE A 11 7.43 -39.78 9.73
C PHE A 11 7.52 -38.25 9.83
N PRO A 12 7.77 -37.53 8.71
CA PRO A 12 7.77 -36.07 8.68
C PRO A 12 6.46 -35.45 9.17
N MET A 13 6.52 -34.29 9.81
CA MET A 13 5.36 -33.56 10.36
C MET A 13 4.22 -33.41 9.35
N ARG A 14 4.54 -33.13 8.09
CA ARG A 14 3.58 -33.00 6.99
C ARG A 14 2.72 -34.26 6.80
N VAL A 15 3.31 -35.45 6.89
CA VAL A 15 2.61 -36.73 6.74
C VAL A 15 1.67 -36.95 7.93
N GLN A 16 2.12 -36.62 9.13
CA GLN A 16 1.32 -36.73 10.35
C GLN A 16 0.10 -35.80 10.32
N VAL A 17 0.29 -34.54 9.90
CA VAL A 17 -0.77 -33.55 9.73
C VAL A 17 -1.77 -33.98 8.65
N GLY A 18 -1.28 -34.46 7.50
CA GLY A 18 -2.12 -35.00 6.43
C GLY A 18 -3.00 -36.17 6.90
N ALA A 19 -2.43 -37.08 7.70
CA ALA A 19 -3.18 -38.21 8.27
C ALA A 19 -4.29 -37.76 9.22
N VAL A 20 -4.06 -36.74 10.06
CA VAL A 20 -5.11 -36.20 10.95
C VAL A 20 -6.20 -35.50 10.13
N LEU A 21 -5.83 -34.71 9.11
CA LEU A 21 -6.80 -34.03 8.24
C LEU A 21 -7.67 -35.00 7.44
N ALA A 22 -7.14 -36.17 7.06
CA ALA A 22 -7.91 -37.21 6.38
C ALA A 22 -9.09 -37.73 7.24
N LEU A 23 -8.99 -37.66 8.56
CA LEU A 23 -10.07 -38.05 9.48
C LEU A 23 -11.30 -37.13 9.37
N LYS A 24 -11.21 -35.92 8.80
CA LYS A 24 -12.36 -35.02 8.61
C LYS A 24 -13.46 -35.65 7.76
N VAL A 25 -13.09 -36.44 6.75
CA VAL A 25 -14.07 -37.13 5.89
C VAL A 25 -14.76 -38.23 6.68
N ILE A 26 -13.99 -38.99 7.47
CA ILE A 26 -14.49 -40.06 8.32
C ILE A 26 -15.39 -39.50 9.44
N ALA A 27 -15.08 -38.32 9.98
CA ALA A 27 -15.84 -37.65 11.03
C ALA A 27 -17.30 -37.38 10.63
N LYS A 28 -17.59 -37.20 9.34
CA LYS A 28 -18.96 -37.03 8.83
C LYS A 28 -19.80 -38.32 8.96
N LYS A 29 -19.17 -39.49 8.92
CA LYS A 29 -19.84 -40.81 8.98
C LYS A 29 -19.74 -41.46 10.36
N GLU A 30 -18.56 -41.42 10.99
CA GLU A 30 -18.28 -42.04 12.28
C GLU A 30 -17.69 -41.01 13.28
N PRO A 31 -18.49 -40.03 13.73
CA PRO A 31 -18.00 -38.92 14.56
C PRO A 31 -17.43 -39.41 15.90
N LYS A 32 -18.05 -40.41 16.55
CA LYS A 32 -17.62 -40.91 17.87
C LYS A 32 -16.24 -41.59 17.82
N LEU A 33 -15.95 -42.35 16.76
CA LEU A 33 -14.67 -43.06 16.62
C LEU A 33 -13.54 -42.07 16.38
N VAL A 34 -13.76 -41.12 15.46
CA VAL A 34 -12.78 -40.04 15.19
C VAL A 34 -12.56 -39.17 16.43
N GLN A 35 -13.63 -38.80 17.13
CA GLN A 35 -13.60 -37.98 18.33
C GLN A 35 -12.68 -38.57 19.40
N ASN A 36 -12.76 -39.88 19.67
CA ASN A 36 -11.88 -40.54 20.64
C ASN A 36 -10.40 -40.45 20.24
N VAL A 37 -10.08 -40.61 18.95
CA VAL A 37 -8.71 -40.57 18.44
C VAL A 37 -8.14 -39.15 18.49
N VAL A 38 -8.87 -38.14 18.00
CA VAL A 38 -8.37 -36.75 17.96
C VAL A 38 -8.32 -36.12 19.35
N LEU A 39 -9.17 -36.55 20.28
CA LEU A 39 -9.12 -36.10 21.67
C LEU A 39 -7.82 -36.52 22.35
N GLN A 40 -7.36 -37.75 22.12
CA GLN A 40 -6.07 -38.23 22.64
C GLN A 40 -4.89 -37.43 22.09
N ILE A 41 -4.93 -37.05 20.80
CA ILE A 41 -3.92 -36.18 20.18
C ILE A 41 -3.93 -34.78 20.81
N PHE A 42 -5.11 -34.19 20.98
CA PHE A 42 -5.25 -32.83 21.49
C PHE A 42 -4.77 -32.69 22.94
N VAL A 43 -5.12 -33.66 23.80
CA VAL A 43 -4.82 -33.62 25.24
C VAL A 43 -3.35 -33.91 25.53
N ASN A 44 -2.67 -34.70 24.69
CA ASN A 44 -1.26 -35.01 24.86
C ASN A 44 -0.39 -33.77 24.57
N LYS A 45 0.22 -33.21 25.62
CA LYS A 45 1.03 -31.99 25.58
C LYS A 45 2.44 -32.20 25.01
N ASP A 46 2.90 -33.46 24.93
CA ASP A 46 4.22 -33.82 24.40
C ASP A 46 4.23 -33.83 22.87
N LEU A 47 3.05 -33.81 22.24
CA LEU A 47 2.90 -33.72 20.80
C LEU A 47 3.08 -32.29 20.29
N HIS A 48 3.60 -32.19 19.06
CA HIS A 48 3.86 -30.91 18.42
C HIS A 48 2.59 -30.02 18.36
N PRO A 49 2.69 -28.71 18.65
CA PRO A 49 1.53 -27.80 18.72
C PRO A 49 0.65 -27.80 17.47
N GLU A 50 1.27 -27.90 16.29
CA GLU A 50 0.56 -27.99 15.01
C GLU A 50 -0.38 -29.21 14.94
N LEU A 51 0.06 -30.40 15.38
CA LEU A 51 -0.78 -31.60 15.36
C LEU A 51 -1.95 -31.46 16.32
N ARG A 52 -1.72 -30.87 17.50
CA ARG A 52 -2.77 -30.61 18.50
C ARG A 52 -3.80 -29.61 17.95
N MET A 53 -3.34 -28.53 17.33
CA MET A 53 -4.20 -27.54 16.66
C MET A 53 -5.02 -28.14 15.51
N VAL A 54 -4.40 -28.96 14.67
CA VAL A 54 -5.12 -29.64 13.58
C VAL A 54 -6.14 -30.64 14.14
N SER A 55 -5.78 -31.40 15.18
CA SER A 55 -6.71 -32.33 15.84
C SER A 55 -7.92 -31.60 16.46
N TRP A 56 -7.72 -30.39 16.99
CA TRP A 56 -8.80 -29.52 17.46
C TRP A 56 -9.78 -29.14 16.34
N ILE A 57 -9.26 -28.76 15.17
CA ILE A 57 -10.08 -28.43 14.00
C ILE A 57 -10.92 -29.66 13.60
N VAL A 58 -10.33 -30.86 13.57
CA VAL A 58 -11.06 -32.09 13.25
C VAL A 58 -12.10 -32.44 14.31
N LEU A 59 -11.79 -32.24 15.59
CA LEU A 59 -12.71 -32.49 16.70
C LEU A 59 -14.01 -31.69 16.57
N PHE A 60 -13.95 -30.44 16.11
CA PHE A 60 -15.17 -29.63 15.97
C PHE A 60 -16.02 -30.00 14.75
N GLU A 61 -15.45 -30.70 13.77
CA GLU A 61 -16.24 -31.32 12.69
C GLU A 61 -17.04 -32.55 13.19
N THR A 62 -16.64 -33.19 14.31
CA THR A 62 -17.41 -34.29 14.92
C THR A 62 -18.60 -33.82 15.77
N LYS A 63 -18.80 -32.50 15.91
CA LYS A 63 -19.86 -31.87 16.72
C LYS A 63 -19.87 -32.33 18.19
N PRO A 64 -18.86 -31.93 18.98
CA PRO A 64 -18.74 -32.35 20.37
C PRO A 64 -19.90 -31.84 21.23
N ASN A 65 -20.30 -32.65 22.22
CA ASN A 65 -21.36 -32.28 23.16
C ASN A 65 -20.89 -31.19 24.15
N MET A 66 -21.85 -30.57 24.83
CA MET A 66 -21.62 -29.50 25.81
C MET A 66 -20.61 -29.90 26.90
N GLY A 67 -20.76 -31.09 27.48
CA GLY A 67 -19.88 -31.58 28.55
C GLY A 67 -18.42 -31.67 28.12
N LEU A 68 -18.17 -32.16 26.90
CA LEU A 68 -16.82 -32.25 26.36
C LEU A 68 -16.22 -30.86 26.07
N VAL A 69 -17.00 -29.95 25.47
CA VAL A 69 -16.54 -28.58 25.17
C VAL A 69 -16.15 -27.84 26.46
N ILE A 70 -16.96 -27.97 27.53
CA ILE A 70 -16.65 -27.38 28.85
C ILE A 70 -15.40 -28.02 29.46
N THR A 71 -15.26 -29.34 29.36
CA THR A 71 -14.08 -30.06 29.88
C THR A 71 -12.81 -29.60 29.18
N LEU A 72 -12.86 -29.44 27.85
CA LEU A 72 -11.77 -28.91 27.04
C LEU A 72 -11.44 -27.47 27.38
N ALA A 73 -12.44 -26.63 27.63
CA ALA A 73 -12.23 -25.25 28.09
C ALA A 73 -11.48 -25.21 29.43
N ARG A 74 -11.80 -26.09 30.39
CA ARG A 74 -11.05 -26.22 31.64
C ARG A 74 -9.64 -26.73 31.42
N ALA A 75 -9.45 -27.71 30.54
CA ALA A 75 -8.12 -28.20 30.18
C ALA A 75 -7.25 -27.10 29.56
N LEU A 76 -7.86 -26.22 28.76
CA LEU A 76 -7.20 -25.09 28.10
C LEU A 76 -6.69 -24.02 29.08
N GLN A 77 -7.31 -23.86 30.25
CA GLN A 77 -6.79 -22.96 31.29
C GLN A 77 -5.40 -23.37 31.78
N LYS A 78 -5.08 -24.68 31.70
CA LYS A 78 -3.79 -25.26 32.08
C LYS A 78 -2.91 -25.56 30.85
N GLU A 79 -3.19 -24.95 29.70
CA GLU A 79 -2.42 -25.16 28.47
C GLU A 79 -1.12 -24.35 28.50
N PRO A 80 0.06 -24.99 28.44
CA PRO A 80 1.33 -24.26 28.42
C PRO A 80 1.61 -23.59 27.07
N ASN A 81 1.11 -24.15 25.97
CA ASN A 81 1.41 -23.62 24.64
C ASN A 81 0.41 -22.54 24.19
N LEU A 82 0.87 -21.30 24.13
CA LEU A 82 0.04 -20.14 23.73
C LEU A 82 -0.45 -20.21 22.27
N GLN A 83 0.22 -20.92 21.37
CA GLN A 83 -0.26 -21.13 19.99
C GLN A 83 -1.56 -21.95 20.00
N VAL A 84 -1.55 -23.07 20.74
CA VAL A 84 -2.72 -23.93 20.91
C VAL A 84 -3.83 -23.16 21.63
N ALA A 85 -3.52 -22.48 22.73
CA ALA A 85 -4.50 -21.70 23.50
C ALA A 85 -5.18 -20.61 22.66
N SER A 86 -4.41 -19.86 21.86
CA SER A 86 -4.92 -18.80 20.99
C SER A 86 -5.84 -19.34 19.89
N LEU A 87 -5.45 -20.43 19.22
CA LEU A 87 -6.28 -21.02 18.15
C LEU A 87 -7.61 -21.53 18.71
N VAL A 88 -7.54 -22.28 19.81
CA VAL A 88 -8.71 -22.89 20.45
C VAL A 88 -9.69 -21.81 20.93
N TYR A 89 -9.18 -20.80 21.64
CA TYR A 89 -10.00 -19.69 22.14
C TYR A 89 -10.65 -18.90 21.00
N SER A 90 -9.88 -18.51 19.98
CA SER A 90 -10.42 -17.76 18.85
C SER A 90 -11.46 -18.55 18.05
N HIS A 91 -11.26 -19.87 17.90
CA HIS A 91 -12.23 -20.75 17.24
C HIS A 91 -13.55 -20.83 18.01
N MET A 92 -13.51 -21.10 19.33
CA MET A 92 -14.70 -21.10 20.17
C MET A 92 -15.41 -19.74 20.14
N LYS A 93 -14.66 -18.63 20.22
CA LYS A 93 -15.21 -17.28 20.15
C LYS A 93 -15.93 -17.03 18.83
N ALA A 94 -15.34 -17.44 17.69
CA ALA A 94 -15.96 -17.29 16.39
C ALA A 94 -17.26 -18.10 16.29
N LEU A 95 -17.27 -19.34 16.81
CA LEU A 95 -18.45 -20.20 16.87
C LEU A 95 -19.61 -19.61 17.70
N THR A 96 -19.35 -18.76 18.70
CA THR A 96 -20.43 -18.11 19.48
C THR A 96 -21.37 -17.25 18.66
N ARG A 97 -20.88 -16.74 17.52
CA ARG A 97 -21.58 -15.84 16.60
C ARG A 97 -22.24 -16.56 15.43
N SER A 98 -22.07 -17.88 15.34
CA SER A 98 -22.63 -18.69 14.27
C SER A 98 -24.16 -18.62 14.27
N THR A 99 -24.73 -18.34 13.10
CA THR A 99 -26.19 -18.27 12.86
C THR A 99 -26.75 -19.59 12.30
N HIS A 100 -25.88 -20.52 11.95
CA HIS A 100 -26.27 -21.79 11.34
C HIS A 100 -26.97 -22.74 12.34
N PRO A 101 -28.12 -23.35 12.00
CA PRO A 101 -28.87 -24.22 12.93
C PRO A 101 -28.06 -25.42 13.45
N GLU A 102 -27.23 -26.03 12.61
CA GLU A 102 -26.39 -27.20 12.96
C GLU A 102 -25.31 -26.87 14.00
N PHE A 103 -24.90 -25.60 14.08
CA PHE A 103 -23.92 -25.13 15.06
C PHE A 103 -24.56 -24.49 16.29
N SER A 104 -25.89 -24.43 16.39
CA SER A 104 -26.60 -23.82 17.53
C SER A 104 -26.17 -24.39 18.89
N LEU A 105 -26.06 -25.72 19.00
CA LEU A 105 -25.61 -26.42 20.21
C LEU A 105 -24.13 -26.13 20.53
N ILE A 106 -23.27 -26.09 19.52
CA ILE A 106 -21.84 -25.80 19.67
C ILE A 106 -21.61 -24.32 19.99
N ALA A 107 -22.40 -23.42 19.42
CA ALA A 107 -22.39 -21.99 19.69
C ALA A 107 -22.82 -21.73 21.13
N ALA A 108 -23.89 -22.38 21.60
CA ALA A 108 -24.32 -22.33 23.00
C ALA A 108 -23.21 -22.86 23.93
N ALA A 109 -22.59 -23.98 23.58
CA ALA A 109 -21.49 -24.54 24.35
C ALA A 109 -20.26 -23.63 24.40
N SER A 110 -19.92 -23.03 23.27
CA SER A 110 -18.80 -22.10 23.14
C SER A 110 -19.05 -20.79 23.90
N ARG A 111 -20.30 -20.31 23.99
CA ARG A 111 -20.67 -19.15 24.82
C ARG A 111 -20.41 -19.40 26.30
N VAL A 112 -20.68 -20.61 26.77
CA VAL A 112 -20.37 -21.00 28.16
C VAL A 112 -18.86 -21.19 28.33
N ALA A 113 -18.19 -21.87 27.41
CA ALA A 113 -16.75 -22.10 27.45
C ALA A 113 -15.94 -20.79 27.45
N ILE A 114 -16.31 -19.80 26.64
CA ILE A 114 -15.60 -18.51 26.60
C ILE A 114 -15.74 -17.73 27.92
N LYS A 115 -16.84 -17.92 28.68
CA LYS A 115 -16.96 -17.34 30.04
C LYS A 115 -16.05 -18.02 31.07
N ILE A 116 -15.71 -19.29 30.85
CA ILE A 116 -14.77 -20.05 31.69
C ILE A 116 -13.33 -19.65 31.34
N LEU A 117 -13.05 -19.30 30.09
CA LEU A 117 -11.73 -18.94 29.61
C LEU A 117 -11.41 -17.47 29.88
N SER A 118 -10.12 -17.14 30.06
CA SER A 118 -9.72 -15.75 30.31
C SER A 118 -9.84 -14.92 29.03
N PRO A 119 -10.46 -13.71 29.06
CA PRO A 119 -10.49 -12.80 27.91
C PRO A 119 -9.09 -12.30 27.51
N LYS A 120 -8.05 -12.56 28.31
CA LYS A 120 -6.64 -12.29 27.96
C LYS A 120 -6.20 -13.07 26.71
N LEU A 121 -6.75 -14.26 26.46
CA LEU A 121 -6.44 -15.05 25.25
C LEU A 121 -6.93 -14.37 23.96
N ASP A 122 -7.94 -13.51 24.06
CA ASP A 122 -8.46 -12.73 22.92
C ASP A 122 -7.48 -11.63 22.49
N LYS A 123 -6.72 -11.12 23.46
CA LYS A 123 -5.73 -10.05 23.27
C LYS A 123 -4.47 -10.53 22.56
N LEU A 124 -4.24 -11.85 22.47
CA LEU A 124 -3.08 -12.44 21.81
C LEU A 124 -3.00 -12.00 20.34
N SER A 125 -1.79 -11.67 19.92
CA SER A 125 -1.50 -11.14 18.59
C SER A 125 -1.70 -12.15 17.45
N PHE A 126 -1.76 -11.68 16.19
CA PHE A 126 -1.66 -12.52 14.98
C PHE A 126 -0.32 -13.29 14.83
N ARG A 127 0.67 -13.06 15.70
CA ARG A 127 1.84 -13.94 15.82
C ARG A 127 1.47 -15.31 16.43
N TYR A 128 0.36 -15.35 17.16
CA TYR A 128 -0.24 -16.59 17.64
C TYR A 128 -1.31 -17.09 16.67
N SER A 129 -1.51 -18.40 16.67
CA SER A 129 -2.45 -19.08 15.80
C SER A 129 -3.88 -18.59 16.04
N LYS A 130 -4.66 -18.39 14.98
CA LYS A 130 -6.02 -17.85 15.05
C LYS A 130 -6.98 -18.52 14.09
N ALA A 131 -8.24 -18.62 14.51
CA ALA A 131 -9.33 -19.12 13.70
C ALA A 131 -10.40 -18.04 13.53
N PHE A 132 -10.91 -17.92 12.31
CA PHE A 132 -12.00 -17.03 11.93
C PHE A 132 -13.12 -17.84 11.31
N LEU A 133 -14.36 -17.45 11.62
CA LEU A 133 -15.58 -18.00 11.04
C LEU A 133 -16.55 -16.84 10.79
N LEU A 134 -17.07 -16.79 9.57
CA LEU A 134 -18.15 -15.91 9.15
C LEU A 134 -19.22 -16.81 8.52
N ASP A 135 -20.46 -16.72 9.00
CA ASP A 135 -21.58 -17.46 8.42
C ASP A 135 -22.83 -16.60 8.31
N GLY A 136 -23.72 -17.02 7.42
CA GLY A 136 -25.05 -16.48 7.25
C GLY A 136 -26.00 -17.57 6.77
N TYR A 137 -27.17 -17.66 7.39
CA TYR A 137 -28.16 -18.68 7.07
C TYR A 137 -29.58 -18.09 7.10
N GLU A 138 -30.32 -18.28 6.02
CA GLU A 138 -31.69 -17.83 5.84
C GLU A 138 -32.65 -19.01 6.05
N VAL A 139 -33.36 -19.01 7.18
CA VAL A 139 -34.20 -20.13 7.62
C VAL A 139 -35.37 -20.42 6.65
N PRO A 140 -36.14 -19.42 6.15
CA PRO A 140 -37.27 -19.67 5.25
C PRO A 140 -36.89 -20.35 3.92
N LEU A 141 -35.66 -20.11 3.44
CA LEU A 141 -35.15 -20.70 2.20
C LEU A 141 -34.30 -21.95 2.45
N MET A 142 -33.97 -22.25 3.71
CA MET A 142 -33.00 -23.28 4.09
C MET A 142 -31.67 -23.16 3.30
N VAL A 143 -31.23 -21.92 3.07
CA VAL A 143 -30.02 -21.59 2.31
C VAL A 143 -29.05 -20.85 3.22
N GLY A 144 -27.77 -21.17 3.12
CA GLY A 144 -26.74 -20.37 3.78
C GLY A 144 -25.34 -20.61 3.24
N ALA A 145 -24.40 -19.85 3.77
CA ALA A 145 -22.98 -19.99 3.46
C ALA A 145 -22.14 -19.71 4.70
N ALA A 146 -20.98 -20.36 4.77
CA ALA A 146 -19.98 -20.14 5.81
C ALA A 146 -18.58 -20.08 5.19
N GLY A 147 -17.78 -19.11 5.62
CA GLY A 147 -16.36 -18.98 5.35
C GLY A 147 -15.55 -19.14 6.63
N SER A 148 -14.54 -20.01 6.62
CA SER A 148 -13.59 -20.15 7.72
C SER A 148 -12.15 -19.99 7.27
N ALA A 149 -11.31 -19.47 8.17
CA ALA A 149 -9.88 -19.29 7.94
C ALA A 149 -9.09 -19.67 9.19
N PHE A 150 -8.12 -20.57 9.04
CA PHE A 150 -7.24 -21.03 10.10
C PHE A 150 -5.80 -20.61 9.80
N PHE A 151 -5.22 -19.85 10.71
CA PHE A 151 -3.82 -19.42 10.68
C PHE A 151 -3.07 -20.21 11.74
N ILE A 152 -2.13 -21.04 11.30
CA ILE A 152 -1.29 -21.88 12.16
C ILE A 152 0.12 -21.30 12.15
N ASN A 153 0.53 -20.81 13.31
CA ASN A 153 1.82 -20.17 13.57
C ASN A 153 2.66 -21.02 14.52
N ASP A 154 3.97 -20.77 14.51
CA ASP A 154 4.94 -21.40 15.39
C ASP A 154 5.74 -20.31 16.14
N ALA A 155 6.39 -20.67 17.25
CA ALA A 155 7.06 -19.71 18.14
C ALA A 155 8.25 -19.00 17.47
N ALA A 156 8.82 -19.59 16.42
CA ALA A 156 10.03 -19.10 15.74
C ALA A 156 9.76 -18.45 14.37
N THR A 157 8.51 -18.10 14.03
CA THR A 157 8.15 -17.82 12.62
C THR A 157 7.62 -16.42 12.33
N ILE A 158 8.14 -15.81 11.25
CA ILE A 158 7.76 -14.49 10.72
C ILE A 158 6.49 -14.59 9.86
N LEU A 159 6.35 -15.69 9.10
CA LEU A 159 5.18 -16.01 8.31
C LEU A 159 4.42 -17.18 8.92
N PRO A 160 3.08 -17.26 8.74
CA PRO A 160 2.32 -18.44 9.17
C PRO A 160 2.82 -19.71 8.50
N ARG A 161 2.99 -20.76 9.30
CA ARG A 161 3.45 -22.08 8.85
C ARG A 161 2.42 -22.75 7.95
N ALA A 162 1.15 -22.57 8.26
CA ALA A 162 0.04 -22.95 7.39
C ALA A 162 -1.14 -21.97 7.47
N VAL A 163 -1.78 -21.73 6.33
CA VAL A 163 -3.05 -21.02 6.22
C VAL A 163 -4.03 -21.91 5.48
N VAL A 164 -5.22 -22.11 6.04
CA VAL A 164 -6.29 -22.87 5.40
C VAL A 164 -7.56 -22.03 5.38
N THR A 165 -8.07 -21.74 4.20
CA THR A 165 -9.35 -21.04 3.99
C THR A 165 -10.36 -21.99 3.36
N LYS A 166 -11.60 -21.93 3.81
CA LYS A 166 -12.67 -22.85 3.40
C LYS A 166 -13.99 -22.11 3.25
N ALA A 167 -14.71 -22.41 2.17
CA ALA A 167 -16.07 -21.96 1.91
C ALA A 167 -17.01 -23.18 1.86
N ARG A 168 -18.10 -23.11 2.62
CA ARG A 168 -19.16 -24.12 2.69
C ARG A 168 -20.49 -23.45 2.35
N ALA A 169 -21.34 -24.14 1.61
CA ALA A 169 -22.73 -23.73 1.39
C ALA A 169 -23.70 -24.76 1.93
N TYR A 170 -24.88 -24.28 2.27
CA TYR A 170 -25.98 -25.03 2.83
C TYR A 170 -27.21 -24.82 1.96
N LEU A 171 -27.89 -25.89 1.60
CA LEU A 171 -29.11 -25.88 0.79
C LEU A 171 -29.99 -27.05 1.21
N ALA A 172 -31.24 -26.77 1.58
CA ALA A 172 -32.26 -27.79 1.88
C ALA A 172 -31.78 -28.84 2.91
N GLY A 173 -31.06 -28.40 3.95
CA GLY A 173 -30.51 -29.28 5.00
C GLY A 173 -29.26 -30.07 4.60
N ALA A 174 -28.80 -29.97 3.34
CA ALA A 174 -27.52 -30.49 2.89
C ALA A 174 -26.42 -29.44 3.01
N ALA A 175 -25.17 -29.89 3.19
CA ALA A 175 -23.99 -29.04 3.28
C ALA A 175 -22.89 -29.52 2.32
N ALA A 176 -22.31 -28.60 1.55
CA ALA A 176 -21.23 -28.89 0.61
C ALA A 176 -20.04 -27.95 0.80
N ASP A 177 -18.84 -28.51 0.77
CA ASP A 177 -17.58 -27.75 0.85
C ASP A 177 -17.23 -27.23 -0.56
N ILE A 178 -17.64 -26.01 -0.91
CA ILE A 178 -17.50 -25.47 -2.28
C ILE A 178 -16.04 -25.28 -2.67
N LEU A 179 -15.23 -24.67 -1.80
CA LEU A 179 -13.84 -24.32 -2.07
C LEU A 179 -13.01 -24.43 -0.81
N GLU A 180 -11.85 -25.07 -0.89
CA GLU A 180 -10.83 -25.09 0.17
C GLU A 180 -9.48 -24.74 -0.45
N VAL A 181 -8.78 -23.76 0.11
CA VAL A 181 -7.43 -23.38 -0.31
C VAL A 181 -6.52 -23.50 0.89
N GLY A 182 -5.44 -24.26 0.75
CA GLY A 182 -4.43 -24.40 1.79
C GLY A 182 -3.05 -24.05 1.29
N VAL A 183 -2.31 -23.31 2.12
CA VAL A 183 -0.94 -22.89 1.87
C VAL A 183 -0.08 -23.34 3.05
N ARG A 184 1.07 -23.96 2.78
CA ARG A 184 2.11 -24.28 3.76
C ARG A 184 3.44 -23.67 3.34
N THR A 185 4.24 -23.22 4.31
CA THR A 185 5.47 -22.44 4.09
C THR A 185 6.71 -23.02 4.78
N ASP A 186 6.66 -24.32 5.13
CA ASP A 186 7.67 -25.01 5.95
C ASP A 186 9.13 -24.70 5.52
N GLY A 187 9.45 -24.67 4.22
CA GLY A 187 10.82 -24.41 3.72
C GLY A 187 11.18 -22.94 3.41
N ILE A 188 10.22 -22.07 3.09
CA ILE A 188 10.44 -20.62 2.94
C ILE A 188 10.88 -20.02 4.27
N GLN A 189 10.29 -20.51 5.36
CA GLN A 189 10.59 -20.05 6.70
C GLN A 189 12.03 -20.41 7.14
N GLU A 190 12.49 -21.63 6.86
CA GLU A 190 13.88 -22.03 7.08
C GLU A 190 14.86 -21.24 6.21
N ALA A 191 14.52 -20.96 4.96
CA ALA A 191 15.36 -20.19 4.04
C ALA A 191 15.49 -18.72 4.46
N LEU A 192 14.43 -18.10 4.97
CA LEU A 192 14.45 -16.74 5.49
C LEU A 192 15.29 -16.62 6.78
N LEU A 193 15.17 -17.59 7.69
CA LEU A 193 15.94 -17.62 8.94
C LEU A 193 17.44 -17.90 8.72
N LYS A 194 17.79 -18.69 7.70
CA LYS A 194 19.18 -18.99 7.31
C LYS A 194 19.79 -17.96 6.34
N SER A 195 19.05 -16.94 5.92
CA SER A 195 19.54 -15.96 4.96
C SER A 195 20.45 -14.93 5.64
N PRO A 196 21.68 -14.69 5.15
CA PRO A 196 22.65 -13.77 5.75
C PRO A 196 22.30 -12.27 5.57
N PHE A 197 21.09 -11.93 5.10
CA PHE A 197 20.75 -10.59 4.60
C PHE A 197 19.81 -9.77 5.50
N VAL A 198 19.62 -10.16 6.77
CA VAL A 198 18.77 -9.42 7.73
C VAL A 198 19.46 -8.16 8.30
N HIS A 199 20.74 -7.89 7.97
CA HIS A 199 21.50 -6.78 8.57
C HIS A 199 22.21 -5.81 7.58
N GLU A 200 21.75 -5.67 6.33
CA GLU A 200 22.38 -4.72 5.38
C GLU A 200 21.38 -3.75 4.72
N ASP A 201 21.29 -2.53 5.26
CA ASP A 201 20.28 -1.49 4.97
C ASP A 201 20.45 -0.70 3.64
N ARG A 202 21.31 -1.13 2.72
CA ARG A 202 21.71 -0.29 1.57
C ARG A 202 21.28 -0.75 0.18
N LEU A 203 20.13 -1.41 0.05
CA LEU A 203 19.64 -1.78 -1.29
C LEU A 203 18.10 -1.72 -1.35
N PRO A 204 17.49 -1.15 -2.41
CA PRO A 204 16.04 -1.10 -2.52
C PRO A 204 15.48 -2.53 -2.43
N ARG A 205 14.45 -2.75 -1.60
CA ARG A 205 13.89 -4.07 -1.25
C ARG A 205 13.73 -5.01 -2.45
N MET A 206 13.40 -4.49 -3.63
CA MET A 206 13.25 -5.28 -4.86
C MET A 206 14.58 -5.84 -5.41
N LYS A 207 15.70 -5.11 -5.31
CA LYS A 207 17.04 -5.62 -5.64
C LYS A 207 17.57 -6.59 -4.57
N GLN A 208 17.21 -6.41 -3.29
CA GLN A 208 17.52 -7.37 -2.23
C GLN A 208 16.77 -8.69 -2.44
N VAL A 209 15.48 -8.62 -2.78
CA VAL A 209 14.67 -9.80 -3.13
C VAL A 209 15.24 -10.49 -4.37
N LEU A 210 15.61 -9.77 -5.42
CA LEU A 210 16.27 -10.35 -6.61
C LEU A 210 17.64 -10.96 -6.31
N LYS A 211 18.41 -10.41 -5.36
CA LYS A 211 19.73 -10.94 -4.97
C LYS A 211 19.59 -12.13 -4.01
N ALA A 212 18.62 -12.07 -3.09
CA ALA A 212 18.23 -13.17 -2.22
C ALA A 212 17.73 -14.37 -3.05
N LEU A 213 16.87 -14.14 -4.05
CA LEU A 213 16.41 -15.13 -5.04
C LEU A 213 17.56 -15.79 -5.81
N LYS A 214 18.66 -15.08 -6.07
CA LYS A 214 19.87 -15.68 -6.69
C LYS A 214 20.63 -16.63 -5.75
N THR A 215 20.62 -16.39 -4.44
CA THR A 215 21.23 -17.25 -3.41
C THR A 215 20.41 -18.49 -3.04
N PHE A 216 19.14 -18.61 -3.48
CA PHE A 216 18.32 -19.83 -3.29
C PHE A 216 18.89 -21.08 -4.00
N LYS A 217 19.94 -20.92 -4.82
CA LYS A 217 20.69 -22.03 -5.42
C LYS A 217 21.34 -22.98 -4.40
N ALA A 218 21.51 -22.59 -3.13
CA ALA A 218 22.26 -23.36 -2.13
C ALA A 218 21.46 -24.40 -1.29
N LEU A 219 20.13 -24.53 -1.46
CA LEU A 219 19.35 -25.49 -0.65
C LEU A 219 19.34 -26.93 -1.23
N PRO A 220 19.28 -27.96 -0.36
CA PRO A 220 19.20 -29.36 -0.77
C PRO A 220 17.87 -29.69 -1.47
N ASN A 221 17.94 -30.46 -2.55
CA ASN A 221 16.86 -30.71 -3.54
C ASN A 221 15.63 -31.51 -3.04
N LYS A 222 15.50 -31.83 -1.75
CA LYS A 222 14.50 -32.82 -1.26
C LYS A 222 13.35 -32.25 -0.41
N GLN A 223 13.39 -30.98 0.01
CA GLN A 223 12.31 -30.38 0.81
C GLN A 223 11.63 -29.22 0.06
N PRO A 224 10.29 -29.24 -0.08
CA PRO A 224 9.55 -28.14 -0.70
C PRO A 224 9.63 -26.87 0.14
N LEU A 225 9.90 -25.76 -0.53
CA LEU A 225 9.91 -24.42 0.08
C LEU A 225 8.49 -24.08 0.59
N GLY A 226 7.47 -24.51 -0.13
CA GLY A 226 6.09 -24.45 0.32
C GLY A 226 5.20 -25.36 -0.51
N SER A 227 3.92 -25.46 -0.14
CA SER A 227 2.94 -26.19 -0.93
C SER A 227 1.60 -25.46 -0.90
N ILE A 228 0.90 -25.49 -2.03
CA ILE A 228 -0.43 -24.93 -2.19
C ILE A 228 -1.34 -26.03 -2.72
N TYR A 229 -2.54 -26.15 -2.16
CA TYR A 229 -3.58 -27.02 -2.70
C TYR A 229 -4.91 -26.28 -2.81
N VAL A 230 -5.71 -26.72 -3.76
CA VAL A 230 -7.07 -26.24 -4.01
C VAL A 230 -7.99 -27.44 -4.13
N LYS A 231 -9.05 -27.44 -3.32
CA LYS A 231 -10.14 -28.41 -3.41
C LYS A 231 -11.42 -27.71 -3.81
N VAL A 232 -12.19 -28.37 -4.67
CA VAL A 232 -13.52 -27.93 -5.09
C VAL A 232 -14.49 -29.07 -4.80
N LEU A 233 -15.63 -28.76 -4.18
CA LEU A 233 -16.62 -29.76 -3.74
C LEU A 233 -16.02 -30.85 -2.81
N GLY A 234 -15.01 -30.48 -2.02
CA GLY A 234 -14.28 -31.40 -1.14
C GLY A 234 -13.25 -32.30 -1.82
N GLN A 235 -13.11 -32.25 -3.15
CA GLN A 235 -12.13 -33.02 -3.91
C GLN A 235 -10.94 -32.15 -4.29
N GLU A 236 -9.72 -32.66 -4.09
CA GLU A 236 -8.48 -31.97 -4.46
C GLU A 236 -8.31 -31.96 -5.99
N ILE A 237 -8.36 -30.78 -6.60
CA ILE A 237 -8.27 -30.60 -8.06
C ILE A 237 -6.92 -30.04 -8.50
N ALA A 238 -6.19 -29.39 -7.59
CA ALA A 238 -4.88 -28.84 -7.87
C ALA A 238 -4.01 -28.93 -6.61
N PHE A 239 -2.79 -29.40 -6.80
CA PHE A 239 -1.77 -29.49 -5.77
C PHE A 239 -0.44 -29.08 -6.40
N ALA A 240 0.26 -28.14 -5.79
CA ALA A 240 1.56 -27.68 -6.25
C ALA A 240 2.54 -27.60 -5.08
N ASN A 241 3.69 -28.27 -5.23
CA ASN A 241 4.85 -28.01 -4.39
C ASN A 241 5.68 -26.89 -5.04
N VAL A 242 6.08 -25.91 -4.25
CA VAL A 242 7.06 -24.90 -4.65
C VAL A 242 8.43 -25.44 -4.28
N ASP A 243 9.03 -26.18 -5.21
CA ASP A 243 10.38 -26.72 -5.12
C ASP A 243 11.38 -25.84 -5.89
N LYS A 244 12.68 -26.07 -5.67
CA LYS A 244 13.76 -25.40 -6.41
C LYS A 244 13.64 -25.57 -7.93
N ALA A 245 13.18 -26.74 -8.40
CA ALA A 245 13.01 -27.05 -9.82
C ALA A 245 11.95 -26.18 -10.54
N VAL A 246 10.84 -25.84 -9.87
CA VAL A 246 9.78 -24.98 -10.43
C VAL A 246 10.27 -23.53 -10.56
N LEU A 247 11.08 -23.07 -9.60
CA LEU A 247 11.71 -21.75 -9.65
C LEU A 247 12.79 -21.66 -10.74
N GLU A 248 13.54 -22.75 -10.95
CA GLU A 248 14.54 -22.83 -12.03
C GLU A 248 13.90 -22.89 -13.42
N GLN A 249 12.78 -23.61 -13.60
CA GLN A 249 12.02 -23.65 -14.87
C GLN A 249 11.43 -22.29 -15.27
N ALA A 250 11.05 -21.44 -14.31
CA ALA A 250 10.53 -20.10 -14.59
C ALA A 250 11.60 -19.07 -15.03
N ILE A 251 12.89 -19.41 -14.91
CA ILE A 251 14.02 -18.49 -15.15
C ILE A 251 14.79 -18.84 -16.45
N ILE A 252 14.40 -19.89 -17.19
CA ILE A 252 15.13 -20.36 -18.38
C ILE A 252 14.93 -19.40 -19.57
N PRO A 253 16.00 -18.77 -20.11
CA PRO A 253 15.93 -17.87 -21.27
C PRO A 253 15.51 -18.54 -22.58
N GLU A 254 15.77 -19.85 -22.73
CA GLU A 254 15.43 -20.62 -23.95
C GLU A 254 13.91 -20.70 -24.16
N LEU A 255 13.12 -20.92 -23.10
CA LEU A 255 11.65 -20.96 -23.18
C LEU A 255 11.06 -19.58 -23.55
N ALA A 256 11.69 -18.50 -23.09
CA ALA A 256 11.30 -17.14 -23.45
C ALA A 256 11.57 -16.84 -24.93
N GLY A 257 12.68 -17.37 -25.48
CA GLY A 257 13.03 -17.20 -26.88
C GLY A 257 12.07 -17.88 -27.85
N GLU A 258 11.66 -19.11 -27.55
CA GLU A 258 10.66 -19.84 -28.32
C GLU A 258 9.27 -19.21 -28.21
N ALA A 259 8.87 -18.79 -27.00
CA ALA A 259 7.60 -18.08 -26.80
C ALA A 259 7.55 -16.75 -27.57
N LEU A 260 8.65 -15.98 -27.59
CA LEU A 260 8.76 -14.75 -28.36
C LEU A 260 8.66 -14.99 -29.88
N LYS A 261 9.29 -16.04 -30.40
CA LYS A 261 9.17 -16.45 -31.81
C LYS A 261 7.75 -16.91 -32.17
N ALA A 262 7.12 -17.70 -31.31
CA ALA A 262 5.72 -18.12 -31.50
C ALA A 262 4.76 -16.91 -31.52
N MET A 263 4.98 -15.94 -30.63
CA MET A 263 4.21 -14.70 -30.61
C MET A 263 4.44 -13.85 -31.86
N GLN A 264 5.64 -13.84 -32.45
CA GLN A 264 5.91 -13.14 -33.73
C GLN A 264 5.15 -13.74 -34.91
N ASN A 265 5.11 -15.07 -34.97
CA ASN A 265 4.39 -15.80 -36.03
C ASN A 265 2.85 -15.70 -35.88
N GLY A 266 2.36 -15.17 -34.76
CA GLY A 266 0.93 -15.07 -34.45
C GLY A 266 0.41 -16.41 -33.95
N THR A 267 0.18 -16.51 -32.63
CA THR A 267 -0.34 -17.74 -32.03
C THR A 267 -1.79 -17.54 -31.60
N ALA A 268 -2.63 -18.52 -31.94
CA ALA A 268 -4.00 -18.60 -31.47
C ALA A 268 -4.14 -19.79 -30.53
N PHE A 269 -4.62 -19.53 -29.32
CA PHE A 269 -4.95 -20.53 -28.32
C PHE A 269 -6.47 -20.58 -28.16
N GLN A 270 -7.02 -21.78 -28.26
CA GLN A 270 -8.43 -22.05 -27.96
C GLN A 270 -8.47 -23.05 -26.83
N TYR A 271 -9.23 -22.74 -25.79
CA TYR A 271 -9.39 -23.62 -24.65
C TYR A 271 -10.86 -23.67 -24.26
N ALA A 272 -11.41 -24.88 -24.12
CA ALA A 272 -12.75 -25.10 -23.62
C ALA A 272 -12.72 -26.21 -22.58
N LYS A 273 -13.36 -25.98 -21.44
CA LYS A 273 -13.46 -26.96 -20.36
C LYS A 273 -14.93 -27.12 -19.97
N PRO A 274 -15.57 -28.25 -20.32
CA PRO A 274 -16.86 -28.61 -19.73
C PRO A 274 -16.65 -29.04 -18.27
N LEU A 275 -17.61 -28.69 -17.42
CA LEU A 275 -17.61 -28.96 -15.99
C LEU A 275 -19.01 -29.41 -15.59
N LEU A 276 -19.16 -30.63 -15.08
CA LEU A 276 -20.37 -31.02 -14.36
C LEU A 276 -20.31 -30.36 -12.98
N VAL A 277 -21.10 -29.30 -12.78
CA VAL A 277 -21.09 -28.47 -11.57
C VAL A 277 -21.83 -29.17 -10.43
N ALA A 278 -22.98 -29.78 -10.73
CA ALA A 278 -23.75 -30.56 -9.77
C ALA A 278 -24.62 -31.60 -10.48
N GLU A 279 -24.73 -32.78 -9.90
CA GLU A 279 -25.76 -33.77 -10.21
C GLU A 279 -26.31 -34.30 -8.89
N VAL A 280 -27.58 -34.01 -8.62
CA VAL A 280 -28.29 -34.51 -7.44
C VAL A 280 -29.52 -35.22 -7.94
N ARG A 281 -29.72 -36.48 -7.53
CA ARG A 281 -30.89 -37.28 -7.89
C ARG A 281 -31.43 -37.97 -6.65
N HIS A 282 -32.71 -37.81 -6.39
CA HIS A 282 -33.43 -38.51 -5.35
C HIS A 282 -34.63 -39.21 -5.97
N ILE A 283 -34.59 -40.54 -5.99
CA ILE A 283 -35.60 -41.40 -6.61
C ILE A 283 -36.26 -42.22 -5.51
N PHE A 284 -37.59 -42.17 -5.43
CA PHE A 284 -38.38 -42.89 -4.44
C PHE A 284 -39.67 -43.42 -5.08
N PRO A 285 -40.18 -44.57 -4.61
CA PRO A 285 -41.42 -45.13 -5.14
C PRO A 285 -42.62 -44.25 -4.75
N SER A 286 -43.48 -43.95 -5.72
CA SER A 286 -44.81 -43.42 -5.43
C SER A 286 -45.72 -44.53 -4.87
N VAL A 287 -46.89 -44.15 -4.34
CA VAL A 287 -47.91 -45.11 -3.87
C VAL A 287 -48.37 -46.07 -4.99
N ALA A 288 -48.29 -45.62 -6.26
CA ALA A 288 -48.60 -46.45 -7.43
C ALA A 288 -47.43 -47.37 -7.87
N GLY A 289 -46.30 -47.38 -7.16
CA GLY A 289 -45.11 -48.18 -7.49
C GLY A 289 -44.24 -47.61 -8.61
N VAL A 290 -44.58 -46.44 -9.16
CA VAL A 290 -43.79 -45.75 -10.19
C VAL A 290 -42.72 -44.89 -9.51
N PRO A 291 -41.45 -44.89 -9.97
CA PRO A 291 -40.40 -44.07 -9.37
C PRO A 291 -40.64 -42.58 -9.66
N MET A 292 -40.77 -41.80 -8.58
CA MET A 292 -40.74 -40.35 -8.62
C MET A 292 -39.30 -39.87 -8.42
N GLU A 293 -38.85 -38.97 -9.28
CA GLU A 293 -37.51 -38.40 -9.30
C GLU A 293 -37.56 -36.90 -8.98
N PHE A 294 -36.79 -36.49 -7.98
CA PHE A 294 -36.30 -35.12 -7.83
C PHE A 294 -34.86 -35.07 -8.30
N SER A 295 -34.55 -34.27 -9.30
CA SER A 295 -33.18 -34.13 -9.78
C SER A 295 -32.77 -32.70 -10.04
N LEU A 296 -31.50 -32.40 -9.82
CA LEU A 296 -30.85 -31.14 -10.12
C LEU A 296 -29.57 -31.42 -10.90
N TYR A 297 -29.53 -31.02 -12.16
CA TYR A 297 -28.38 -31.11 -13.03
C TYR A 297 -27.86 -29.71 -13.31
N ALA A 298 -26.57 -29.46 -13.09
CA ALA A 298 -25.92 -28.20 -13.44
C ALA A 298 -24.63 -28.50 -14.19
N ALA A 299 -24.50 -27.99 -15.40
CA ALA A 299 -23.32 -28.12 -16.24
C ALA A 299 -22.86 -26.74 -16.70
N ALA A 300 -21.54 -26.51 -16.66
CA ALA A 300 -20.93 -25.30 -17.15
C ALA A 300 -19.91 -25.61 -18.25
N VAL A 301 -19.78 -24.71 -19.21
CA VAL A 301 -18.69 -24.72 -20.20
C VAL A 301 -18.01 -23.37 -20.11
N ALA A 302 -16.74 -23.38 -19.67
CA ALA A 302 -15.88 -22.22 -19.73
C ALA A 302 -15.01 -22.34 -20.98
N ALA A 303 -15.07 -21.34 -21.86
CA ALA A 303 -14.25 -21.27 -23.05
C ALA A 303 -13.48 -19.95 -23.10
N GLY A 304 -12.28 -19.98 -23.68
CA GLY A 304 -11.42 -18.83 -23.82
C GLY A 304 -10.62 -18.93 -25.09
N ASN A 305 -10.77 -17.93 -25.95
CA ASN A 305 -9.94 -17.77 -27.14
C ASN A 305 -8.96 -16.63 -26.91
N LEU A 306 -7.68 -16.88 -27.16
CA LEU A 306 -6.59 -15.91 -27.03
C LEU A 306 -5.79 -15.90 -28.34
N LYS A 307 -5.81 -14.79 -29.07
CA LYS A 307 -4.94 -14.59 -30.24
C LYS A 307 -3.90 -13.54 -29.89
N VAL A 308 -2.62 -13.88 -30.01
CA VAL A 308 -1.51 -12.99 -29.67
C VAL A 308 -0.58 -12.87 -30.86
N GLN A 309 -0.23 -11.63 -31.19
CA GLN A 309 0.74 -11.29 -32.22
C GLN A 309 1.69 -10.21 -31.71
N ALA A 310 2.99 -10.45 -31.83
CA ALA A 310 4.03 -9.49 -31.48
C ALA A 310 4.77 -9.04 -32.75
N ILE A 311 4.86 -7.74 -32.95
CA ILE A 311 5.70 -7.13 -33.99
C ILE A 311 6.89 -6.51 -33.27
N ILE A 312 8.09 -7.01 -33.55
CA ILE A 312 9.34 -6.57 -32.93
C ILE A 312 10.22 -5.95 -34.01
N THR A 313 10.70 -4.74 -33.73
CA THR A 313 11.57 -3.99 -34.65
C THR A 313 12.88 -3.63 -33.95
N PRO A 314 14.04 -4.03 -34.48
CA PRO A 314 14.27 -4.96 -35.62
C PRO A 314 13.92 -6.44 -35.29
N PRO A 315 13.66 -7.29 -36.30
CA PRO A 315 13.31 -8.70 -36.09
C PRO A 315 14.44 -9.48 -35.38
N LEU A 316 14.05 -10.44 -34.52
CA LEU A 316 14.98 -11.20 -33.68
C LEU A 316 15.79 -12.21 -34.51
N THR A 317 17.12 -12.20 -34.37
CA THR A 317 18.03 -13.26 -34.89
C THR A 317 18.16 -14.41 -33.90
N GLU A 318 18.72 -15.55 -34.34
CA GLU A 318 18.67 -16.85 -33.64
C GLU A 318 19.22 -16.87 -32.20
N THR A 319 20.13 -15.96 -31.85
CA THR A 319 20.70 -15.84 -30.50
C THR A 319 20.11 -14.63 -29.75
N ILE A 320 19.16 -14.89 -28.86
CA ILE A 320 18.46 -13.85 -28.09
C ILE A 320 19.27 -13.52 -26.83
N SER A 321 19.85 -12.32 -26.76
CA SER A 321 20.45 -11.79 -25.53
C SER A 321 19.57 -10.71 -24.91
N VAL A 322 19.52 -10.67 -23.58
CA VAL A 322 18.71 -9.72 -22.79
C VAL A 322 19.08 -8.26 -23.11
N SER A 323 20.33 -8.00 -23.48
CA SER A 323 20.82 -6.67 -23.89
C SER A 323 20.26 -6.21 -25.25
N HIS A 324 19.97 -7.13 -26.17
CA HIS A 324 19.31 -6.82 -27.45
C HIS A 324 17.81 -6.53 -27.27
N LEU A 325 17.11 -7.25 -26.39
CA LEU A 325 15.70 -6.99 -26.02
C LEU A 325 15.48 -5.60 -25.41
N MET A 326 16.47 -5.05 -24.70
CA MET A 326 16.39 -3.71 -24.12
C MET A 326 16.51 -2.58 -25.16
N LYS A 327 16.86 -2.90 -26.42
CA LYS A 327 17.02 -1.95 -27.53
C LYS A 327 15.93 -2.06 -28.61
N THR A 328 14.95 -2.97 -28.45
CA THR A 328 13.90 -3.23 -29.44
C THR A 328 12.60 -2.49 -29.14
N ASP A 329 11.89 -2.06 -30.18
CA ASP A 329 10.51 -1.60 -30.10
C ASP A 329 9.58 -2.80 -30.24
N VAL A 330 8.67 -2.97 -29.27
CA VAL A 330 7.74 -4.11 -29.24
C VAL A 330 6.30 -3.60 -29.33
N LYS A 331 5.59 -4.01 -30.38
CA LYS A 331 4.14 -3.84 -30.51
C LYS A 331 3.46 -5.19 -30.32
N LEU A 332 2.75 -5.35 -29.22
CA LEU A 332 1.96 -6.52 -28.89
C LEU A 332 0.48 -6.28 -29.18
N THR A 333 -0.15 -7.18 -29.92
CA THR A 333 -1.61 -7.20 -30.14
C THR A 333 -2.16 -8.48 -29.53
N ALA A 334 -3.16 -8.38 -28.67
CA ALA A 334 -3.83 -9.50 -28.05
C ALA A 334 -5.35 -9.35 -28.19
N GLU A 335 -6.02 -10.38 -28.71
CA GLU A 335 -7.48 -10.51 -28.74
C GLU A 335 -7.88 -11.64 -27.80
N VAL A 336 -8.68 -11.31 -26.80
CA VAL A 336 -9.15 -12.23 -25.75
C VAL A 336 -10.66 -12.32 -25.84
N SER A 337 -11.21 -13.52 -25.81
CA SER A 337 -12.66 -13.75 -25.88
C SER A 337 -13.08 -14.85 -24.90
N PRO A 338 -13.10 -14.57 -23.58
CA PRO A 338 -13.68 -15.45 -22.58
C PRO A 338 -15.20 -15.56 -22.74
N SER A 339 -15.71 -16.78 -22.60
CA SER A 339 -17.12 -17.07 -22.39
C SER A 339 -17.33 -18.11 -21.29
N ILE A 340 -18.43 -17.99 -20.58
CA ILE A 340 -18.90 -19.02 -19.66
C ILE A 340 -20.39 -19.20 -19.87
N THR A 341 -20.80 -20.46 -20.06
CA THR A 341 -22.21 -20.84 -20.11
C THR A 341 -22.50 -21.80 -18.99
N LEU A 342 -23.46 -21.50 -18.13
CA LEU A 342 -23.96 -22.39 -17.08
C LEU A 342 -25.41 -22.73 -17.41
N GLN A 343 -25.72 -24.02 -17.42
CA GLN A 343 -27.07 -24.53 -17.65
C GLN A 343 -27.47 -25.44 -16.50
N THR A 344 -28.64 -25.15 -15.92
CA THR A 344 -29.15 -25.84 -14.74
C THR A 344 -30.57 -26.34 -15.03
N PHE A 345 -30.86 -27.58 -14.67
CA PHE A 345 -32.18 -28.20 -14.76
C PHE A 345 -32.57 -28.74 -13.39
N ALA A 346 -33.71 -28.33 -12.85
CA ALA A 346 -34.33 -28.93 -11.69
C ALA A 346 -35.62 -29.64 -12.11
N VAL A 347 -35.68 -30.97 -11.97
CA VAL A 347 -36.79 -31.81 -12.44
C VAL A 347 -37.48 -32.46 -11.26
N MET A 348 -38.81 -32.45 -11.26
CA MET A 348 -39.69 -33.13 -10.30
C MET A 348 -40.76 -33.89 -11.07
N GLY A 349 -40.75 -35.22 -11.00
CA GLY A 349 -41.82 -36.01 -11.61
C GLY A 349 -41.47 -37.46 -11.86
N LEU A 350 -42.20 -38.09 -12.78
CA LEU A 350 -42.02 -39.47 -13.19
C LEU A 350 -41.03 -39.52 -14.35
N ASN A 351 -39.96 -40.31 -14.20
CA ASN A 351 -38.98 -40.55 -15.24
C ASN A 351 -38.77 -42.06 -15.39
N THR A 352 -39.52 -42.68 -16.31
CA THR A 352 -39.43 -44.12 -16.60
C THR A 352 -39.12 -44.35 -18.07
N GLY A 353 -38.69 -45.57 -18.40
CA GLY A 353 -38.44 -46.02 -19.78
C GLY A 353 -39.62 -45.86 -20.76
N PHE A 354 -40.84 -45.64 -20.25
CA PHE A 354 -42.07 -45.59 -21.05
C PHE A 354 -42.88 -44.29 -20.85
N ILE A 355 -42.82 -43.69 -19.66
CA ILE A 355 -43.56 -42.48 -19.27
C ILE A 355 -42.59 -41.49 -18.64
N GLN A 356 -42.49 -40.31 -19.24
CA GLN A 356 -41.85 -39.14 -18.68
C GLN A 356 -42.94 -38.10 -18.44
N ALA A 357 -43.13 -37.67 -17.20
CA ALA A 357 -44.10 -36.65 -16.85
C ALA A 357 -43.55 -35.87 -15.66
N ALA A 358 -43.03 -34.66 -15.89
CA ALA A 358 -42.34 -33.91 -14.87
C ALA A 358 -42.53 -32.40 -15.01
N SER A 359 -42.50 -31.70 -13.88
CA SER A 359 -42.18 -30.28 -13.87
C SER A 359 -40.67 -30.10 -13.92
N MET A 360 -40.21 -29.15 -14.72
CA MET A 360 -38.82 -28.85 -14.95
C MET A 360 -38.61 -27.34 -14.85
N ALA A 361 -37.72 -26.90 -13.97
CA ALA A 361 -37.18 -25.54 -14.01
C ALA A 361 -35.84 -25.57 -14.74
N LYS A 362 -35.70 -24.73 -15.77
CA LYS A 362 -34.49 -24.63 -16.58
C LYS A 362 -33.92 -23.23 -16.44
N GLY A 363 -32.69 -23.15 -15.94
CA GLY A 363 -31.90 -21.94 -15.83
C GLY A 363 -30.74 -21.94 -16.82
N LYS A 364 -30.50 -20.82 -17.51
CA LYS A 364 -29.39 -20.64 -18.44
C LYS A 364 -28.73 -19.30 -18.19
N ILE A 365 -27.43 -19.34 -17.93
CA ILE A 365 -26.58 -18.16 -17.74
C ILE A 365 -25.51 -18.19 -18.81
N HIS A 366 -25.34 -17.08 -19.52
CA HIS A 366 -24.26 -16.93 -20.49
C HIS A 366 -23.60 -15.58 -20.30
N THR A 367 -22.27 -15.59 -20.26
CA THR A 367 -21.46 -14.38 -20.17
C THR A 367 -20.36 -14.45 -21.23
N PHE A 368 -20.21 -13.39 -22.01
CA PHE A 368 -19.20 -13.27 -23.07
C PHE A 368 -18.59 -11.87 -23.08
N LEU A 369 -17.27 -11.78 -22.94
CA LEU A 369 -16.57 -10.49 -22.85
C LEU A 369 -15.38 -10.42 -23.82
N PRO A 370 -15.57 -9.99 -25.08
CA PRO A 370 -14.49 -9.86 -26.04
C PRO A 370 -13.68 -8.58 -25.79
N LEU A 371 -12.35 -8.71 -25.70
CA LEU A 371 -11.43 -7.60 -25.49
C LEU A 371 -10.27 -7.64 -26.49
N LYS A 372 -9.99 -6.50 -27.14
CA LYS A 372 -8.80 -6.33 -27.97
C LYS A 372 -7.86 -5.29 -27.35
N VAL A 373 -6.61 -5.69 -27.12
CA VAL A 373 -5.58 -4.87 -26.51
C VAL A 373 -4.39 -4.74 -27.46
N GLU A 374 -3.94 -3.51 -27.68
CA GLU A 374 -2.70 -3.20 -28.37
C GLU A 374 -1.76 -2.48 -27.40
N ALA A 375 -0.61 -3.07 -27.10
CA ALA A 375 0.40 -2.48 -26.24
C ALA A 375 1.67 -2.21 -27.04
N LYS A 376 2.18 -0.98 -26.95
CA LYS A 376 3.44 -0.54 -27.56
C LYS A 376 4.43 -0.17 -26.46
N PHE A 377 5.60 -0.78 -26.52
CA PHE A 377 6.67 -0.61 -25.56
C PHE A 377 7.90 -0.08 -26.31
N ASP A 378 8.27 1.17 -26.05
CA ASP A 378 9.53 1.77 -26.49
C ASP A 378 10.43 1.92 -25.25
N ILE A 379 11.25 0.89 -25.03
CA ILE A 379 12.12 0.79 -23.85
C ILE A 379 13.21 1.88 -23.90
N THR A 380 13.71 2.21 -25.09
CA THR A 380 14.78 3.21 -25.27
C THR A 380 14.31 4.63 -24.98
N LYS A 381 13.05 4.95 -25.33
CA LYS A 381 12.43 6.24 -25.04
C LYS A 381 11.66 6.23 -23.73
N ALA A 382 11.63 5.12 -22.99
CA ALA A 382 10.84 4.91 -21.77
C ALA A 382 9.38 5.36 -21.95
N ASN A 383 8.80 5.01 -23.10
CA ASN A 383 7.42 5.32 -23.47
C ASN A 383 6.61 4.03 -23.54
N PHE A 384 5.51 4.00 -22.80
CA PHE A 384 4.60 2.87 -22.72
C PHE A 384 3.23 3.33 -23.16
N LYS A 385 2.63 2.66 -24.14
CA LYS A 385 1.33 3.04 -24.68
C LYS A 385 0.44 1.82 -24.83
N ILE A 386 -0.64 1.80 -24.06
CA ILE A 386 -1.63 0.71 -24.07
C ILE A 386 -2.93 1.28 -24.64
N LYS A 387 -3.46 0.63 -25.67
CA LYS A 387 -4.78 0.90 -26.24
C LYS A 387 -5.66 -0.32 -25.99
N ALA A 388 -6.77 -0.11 -25.28
CA ALA A 388 -7.81 -1.10 -25.15
C ALA A 388 -9.01 -0.67 -25.98
N PHE A 389 -9.44 -1.53 -26.89
CA PHE A 389 -10.60 -1.28 -27.73
C PHE A 389 -11.79 -2.02 -27.11
N PRO A 390 -12.82 -1.32 -26.58
CA PRO A 390 -14.07 -1.98 -26.29
C PRO A 390 -14.65 -2.42 -27.64
N ILE A 391 -14.71 -3.72 -27.90
CA ILE A 391 -15.34 -4.23 -29.11
C ILE A 391 -16.84 -3.99 -28.92
N VAL A 392 -17.35 -2.93 -29.53
CA VAL A 392 -18.80 -2.73 -29.66
C VAL A 392 -19.30 -3.89 -30.54
N LEU A 393 -20.05 -4.80 -29.92
CA LEU A 393 -20.69 -5.90 -30.64
C LEU A 393 -21.55 -5.32 -31.77
N PRO A 394 -21.41 -5.81 -33.02
CA PRO A 394 -22.19 -5.31 -34.14
C PRO A 394 -23.69 -5.56 -33.89
N VAL A 395 -24.50 -4.51 -34.12
CA VAL A 395 -25.97 -4.52 -34.02
C VAL A 395 -26.63 -5.61 -34.88
N HIS A 396 -25.91 -6.17 -35.86
CA HIS A 396 -26.42 -7.19 -36.79
C HIS A 396 -26.26 -8.63 -36.25
N ALA A 397 -25.59 -8.82 -35.11
CA ALA A 397 -25.58 -10.08 -34.38
C ALA A 397 -26.75 -10.12 -33.39
N LEU A 398 -27.99 -10.09 -33.89
CA LEU A 398 -29.23 -10.13 -33.09
C LEU A 398 -29.37 -11.41 -32.23
N THR A 399 -28.47 -12.38 -32.39
CA THR A 399 -28.42 -13.64 -31.63
C THR A 399 -27.30 -13.72 -30.58
N ALA A 400 -26.36 -12.76 -30.54
CA ALA A 400 -25.24 -12.77 -29.58
C ALA A 400 -25.44 -11.72 -28.49
N ARG A 401 -26.41 -11.95 -27.59
CA ARG A 401 -26.59 -11.15 -26.36
C ARG A 401 -25.35 -11.33 -25.48
N SER A 402 -24.69 -10.24 -25.08
CA SER A 402 -23.41 -10.28 -24.35
C SER A 402 -23.50 -11.03 -23.04
N GLU A 403 -24.57 -10.77 -22.28
CA GLU A 403 -24.84 -11.44 -21.01
C GLU A 403 -26.35 -11.64 -20.90
N TYR A 404 -26.77 -12.87 -20.60
CA TYR A 404 -28.17 -13.17 -20.33
C TYR A 404 -28.32 -14.22 -19.24
N PHE A 405 -29.42 -14.07 -18.51
CA PHE A 405 -29.94 -15.02 -17.54
C PHE A 405 -31.38 -15.32 -17.92
N ASP A 406 -31.67 -16.56 -18.25
CA ASP A 406 -33.02 -17.04 -18.53
C ASP A 406 -33.38 -18.14 -17.52
N PHE A 407 -34.58 -18.06 -16.98
CA PHE A 407 -35.16 -19.05 -16.09
C PHE A 407 -36.60 -19.31 -16.51
N GLU A 408 -36.93 -20.56 -16.78
CA GLU A 408 -38.27 -20.96 -17.20
C GLU A 408 -38.74 -22.19 -16.42
N THR A 409 -40.01 -22.20 -16.01
CA THR A 409 -40.67 -23.38 -15.43
C THR A 409 -41.62 -23.99 -16.44
N LEU A 410 -41.38 -25.27 -16.72
CA LEU A 410 -42.02 -26.04 -17.77
C LEU A 410 -42.61 -27.31 -17.18
N ALA A 411 -43.67 -27.81 -17.77
CA ALA A 411 -44.18 -29.16 -17.59
C ALA A 411 -43.86 -29.94 -18.88
N ALA A 412 -43.18 -31.06 -18.74
CA ALA A 412 -42.81 -31.94 -19.84
C ALA A 412 -43.55 -33.29 -19.69
N ALA A 413 -44.17 -33.77 -20.76
CA ALA A 413 -44.78 -35.08 -20.85
C ALA A 413 -44.35 -35.78 -22.14
N GLY A 414 -43.85 -37.01 -22.05
CA GLY A 414 -43.28 -37.72 -23.20
C GLY A 414 -43.04 -39.22 -22.95
N ASN A 415 -42.50 -39.89 -23.96
CA ASN A 415 -42.12 -41.29 -23.91
C ASN A 415 -40.70 -41.44 -24.49
N ILE A 416 -39.79 -42.08 -23.75
CA ILE A 416 -38.37 -42.27 -24.13
C ILE A 416 -38.20 -42.96 -25.49
N LYS A 417 -39.16 -43.82 -25.91
CA LYS A 417 -39.13 -44.48 -27.23
C LYS A 417 -39.54 -43.58 -28.40
N ALA A 418 -40.11 -42.41 -28.11
CA ALA A 418 -40.59 -41.44 -29.10
C ALA A 418 -40.18 -40.01 -28.70
N LEU A 419 -38.87 -39.73 -28.75
CA LEU A 419 -38.26 -38.41 -28.44
C LEU A 419 -38.92 -37.23 -29.18
N ASN A 420 -39.48 -37.46 -30.38
CA ASN A 420 -40.13 -36.41 -31.18
C ASN A 420 -41.59 -36.09 -30.75
N ALA A 421 -42.14 -36.79 -29.74
CA ALA A 421 -43.49 -36.60 -29.22
C ALA A 421 -43.52 -35.98 -27.81
N GLU A 422 -42.39 -35.45 -27.33
CA GLU A 422 -42.30 -34.76 -26.04
C GLU A 422 -43.10 -33.45 -26.09
N ARG A 423 -44.12 -33.34 -25.23
CA ARG A 423 -44.96 -32.15 -25.08
C ARG A 423 -44.47 -31.33 -23.90
N ILE A 424 -43.89 -30.16 -24.20
CA ILE A 424 -43.41 -29.20 -23.20
C ILE A 424 -44.38 -28.01 -23.18
N THR A 425 -44.89 -27.66 -22.00
CA THR A 425 -45.81 -26.53 -21.79
C THR A 425 -45.33 -25.68 -20.62
N PRO A 426 -45.33 -24.33 -20.71
CA PRO A 426 -44.98 -23.49 -19.58
C PRO A 426 -45.98 -23.65 -18.43
N ILE A 427 -45.50 -23.67 -17.19
CA ILE A 427 -46.36 -23.84 -16.00
C ILE A 427 -47.24 -22.61 -15.78
N VAL A 428 -46.72 -21.42 -16.10
CA VAL A 428 -47.49 -20.17 -16.14
C VAL A 428 -47.78 -19.84 -17.62
N PRO A 429 -49.04 -19.95 -18.07
CA PRO A 429 -49.39 -19.64 -19.45
C PRO A 429 -49.39 -18.13 -19.72
N GLU A 430 -49.01 -17.71 -20.94
CA GLU A 430 -48.92 -16.29 -21.34
C GLU A 430 -50.28 -15.56 -21.31
N THR A 431 -51.40 -16.28 -21.38
CA THR A 431 -52.76 -15.73 -21.25
C THR A 431 -53.67 -16.70 -20.48
N VAL A 432 -54.15 -16.29 -19.29
CA VAL A 432 -55.20 -17.01 -18.57
C VAL A 432 -56.56 -16.47 -19.02
N VAL A 433 -57.19 -17.13 -20.00
CA VAL A 433 -58.65 -17.03 -20.20
C VAL A 433 -59.26 -18.25 -19.54
N LEU A 434 -59.80 -18.08 -18.33
CA LEU A 434 -60.72 -19.06 -17.77
C LEU A 434 -62.01 -19.02 -18.60
N LYS A 435 -62.06 -19.77 -19.71
CA LYS A 435 -63.35 -20.17 -20.27
C LYS A 435 -63.94 -21.17 -19.28
N HIS A 436 -65.01 -20.74 -18.63
CA HIS A 436 -65.87 -21.55 -17.78
C HIS A 436 -66.26 -22.83 -18.56
N SER A 437 -65.63 -23.97 -18.25
CA SER A 437 -66.03 -25.25 -18.81
C SER A 437 -67.26 -25.73 -18.04
N GLN A 438 -68.43 -25.27 -18.47
CA GLN A 438 -69.72 -25.82 -18.07
C GLN A 438 -70.05 -27.11 -18.87
N GLU A 439 -69.04 -27.79 -19.44
CA GLU A 439 -69.22 -28.95 -20.34
C GLU A 439 -68.68 -30.28 -19.79
N ALA A 440 -68.21 -30.36 -18.53
CA ALA A 440 -67.64 -31.61 -17.98
C ALA A 440 -68.44 -32.28 -16.85
N TYR A 441 -69.63 -31.76 -16.48
CA TYR A 441 -70.46 -32.36 -15.41
C TYR A 441 -71.94 -32.58 -15.81
N THR A 442 -72.21 -32.86 -17.09
CA THR A 442 -73.55 -33.28 -17.57
C THR A 442 -73.58 -34.67 -18.20
N SER A 443 -72.66 -35.55 -17.82
CA SER A 443 -72.83 -36.99 -18.07
C SER A 443 -72.63 -37.76 -16.77
N MET A 444 -73.70 -37.87 -15.97
CA MET A 444 -74.04 -39.02 -15.10
C MET A 444 -75.03 -38.62 -13.99
N ILE A 445 -76.18 -38.00 -14.31
CA ILE A 445 -77.37 -38.11 -13.45
C ILE A 445 -78.62 -38.14 -14.34
N THR A 446 -79.30 -39.28 -14.37
CA THR A 446 -80.65 -39.47 -14.94
C THR A 446 -81.70 -38.73 -14.08
N PRO A 447 -82.69 -38.05 -14.68
CA PRO A 447 -83.71 -37.32 -13.93
C PRO A 447 -84.83 -38.27 -13.48
N GLY A 448 -84.98 -38.44 -12.17
CA GLY A 448 -86.11 -39.11 -11.54
C GLY A 448 -86.16 -38.77 -10.07
N ASP A 449 -87.19 -38.00 -9.70
CA ASP A 449 -87.72 -37.78 -8.35
C ASP A 449 -86.81 -37.10 -7.31
N LEU A 450 -87.01 -35.80 -7.05
CA LEU A 450 -87.72 -35.35 -5.84
C LEU A 450 -87.82 -33.81 -5.78
N SER A 451 -88.91 -33.39 -5.15
CA SER A 451 -89.44 -32.05 -4.95
C SER A 451 -88.51 -31.05 -4.26
N SER A 452 -88.71 -29.79 -4.66
CA SER A 452 -88.41 -28.56 -3.94
C SER A 452 -88.83 -28.61 -2.47
N GLU A 453 -87.88 -28.45 -1.54
CA GLU A 453 -87.98 -27.64 -0.31
C GLU A 453 -86.88 -27.98 0.70
N THR A 454 -85.66 -27.49 0.47
CA THR A 454 -84.73 -26.94 1.48
C THR A 454 -83.50 -26.52 0.68
N ILE A 455 -83.19 -25.25 0.51
CA ILE A 455 -82.39 -24.47 1.46
C ILE A 455 -82.66 -22.99 1.14
N LYS A 456 -83.45 -22.32 1.98
CA LYS A 456 -83.31 -20.88 2.19
C LYS A 456 -82.28 -20.74 3.31
N THR A 457 -81.13 -20.12 3.05
CA THR A 457 -80.79 -18.81 3.68
C THR A 457 -79.41 -18.27 3.29
N VAL A 458 -79.44 -16.95 3.04
CA VAL A 458 -78.35 -15.96 2.98
C VAL A 458 -77.52 -15.87 1.70
N MET A 459 -78.09 -15.16 0.72
CA MET A 459 -77.33 -14.29 -0.17
C MET A 459 -76.58 -13.25 0.66
N SER A 460 -75.25 -13.21 0.50
CA SER A 460 -74.43 -12.00 0.60
C SER A 460 -74.00 -11.62 -0.83
N PRO A 461 -73.74 -10.34 -1.12
CA PRO A 461 -73.68 -9.82 -2.48
C PRO A 461 -72.54 -10.49 -3.26
N ALA A 462 -72.79 -10.73 -4.54
CA ALA A 462 -71.79 -11.21 -5.48
C ALA A 462 -70.57 -10.28 -5.48
N GLU A 463 -69.51 -10.67 -4.77
CA GLU A 463 -68.16 -10.28 -5.16
C GLU A 463 -67.93 -10.94 -6.52
N GLU A 464 -67.85 -10.12 -7.57
CA GLU A 464 -67.20 -10.56 -8.81
C GLU A 464 -65.84 -11.15 -8.42
N PRO A 465 -65.51 -12.40 -8.78
CA PRO A 465 -64.20 -12.95 -8.46
C PRO A 465 -63.17 -12.12 -9.24
N GLU A 466 -62.33 -11.36 -8.52
CA GLU A 466 -61.19 -10.64 -9.10
C GLU A 466 -60.40 -11.62 -9.99
N LEU A 467 -60.43 -11.39 -11.30
CA LEU A 467 -59.67 -12.15 -12.27
C LEU A 467 -58.17 -11.86 -12.07
N ARG A 468 -57.50 -12.62 -11.20
CA ARG A 468 -56.06 -12.49 -10.95
C ARG A 468 -55.27 -13.19 -12.06
N THR A 469 -54.93 -12.43 -13.10
CA THR A 469 -54.05 -12.90 -14.18
C THR A 469 -52.58 -12.64 -13.83
N SER A 470 -51.68 -13.48 -14.34
CA SER A 470 -50.24 -13.17 -14.33
C SER A 470 -50.00 -11.97 -15.26
N VAL A 471 -49.54 -10.86 -14.69
CA VAL A 471 -49.19 -9.67 -15.48
C VAL A 471 -47.71 -9.76 -15.85
N PRO A 472 -47.34 -9.88 -17.15
CA PRO A 472 -45.95 -9.87 -17.55
C PRO A 472 -45.32 -8.52 -17.23
N VAL A 473 -44.25 -8.53 -16.44
CA VAL A 473 -43.45 -7.36 -16.10
C VAL A 473 -42.30 -7.27 -17.10
N HIS A 474 -42.33 -6.24 -17.93
CA HIS A 474 -41.20 -5.85 -18.76
C HIS A 474 -40.66 -4.51 -18.28
N LYS A 475 -39.40 -4.48 -17.83
CA LYS A 475 -38.72 -3.26 -17.38
C LYS A 475 -37.37 -3.15 -18.05
N THR A 476 -37.14 -2.03 -18.72
CA THR A 476 -35.85 -1.70 -19.31
C THR A 476 -35.19 -0.60 -18.49
N LEU A 477 -34.03 -0.90 -17.93
CA LEU A 477 -33.21 0.01 -17.13
C LEU A 477 -31.96 0.34 -17.94
N CYS A 478 -31.91 1.52 -18.53
CA CYS A 478 -30.72 2.00 -19.25
C CYS A 478 -29.97 3.02 -18.40
N SER A 479 -28.64 2.86 -18.31
CA SER A 479 -27.75 3.83 -17.70
C SER A 479 -26.61 4.15 -18.66
N VAL A 480 -26.41 5.44 -18.91
CA VAL A 480 -25.28 5.92 -19.71
C VAL A 480 -24.07 6.01 -18.81
N VAL A 481 -23.00 5.30 -19.17
CA VAL A 481 -21.71 5.44 -18.48
C VAL A 481 -21.04 6.72 -18.98
N PRO A 482 -20.95 7.78 -18.15
CA PRO A 482 -20.37 9.05 -18.58
C PRO A 482 -18.92 8.84 -19.04
N HIS A 483 -18.47 9.63 -20.03
CA HIS A 483 -17.11 9.61 -20.60
C HIS A 483 -16.74 8.40 -21.47
N ILE A 484 -17.33 7.23 -21.25
CA ILE A 484 -17.09 6.01 -22.07
C ILE A 484 -18.06 5.92 -23.27
N GLY A 485 -19.16 6.68 -23.26
CA GLY A 485 -20.07 6.78 -24.41
C GLY A 485 -20.81 5.47 -24.72
N VAL A 486 -21.01 4.65 -23.70
CA VAL A 486 -21.70 3.37 -23.76
C VAL A 486 -22.97 3.48 -22.93
N ASN A 487 -24.08 2.99 -23.50
CA ASN A 487 -25.36 2.87 -22.84
C ASN A 487 -25.52 1.39 -22.43
N VAL A 488 -25.57 1.14 -21.13
CA VAL A 488 -25.80 -0.21 -20.60
C VAL A 488 -27.29 -0.32 -20.32
N CYS A 489 -27.98 -1.14 -21.09
CA CYS A 489 -29.40 -1.40 -20.94
C CYS A 489 -29.60 -2.81 -20.38
N MET A 490 -30.30 -2.87 -19.25
CA MET A 490 -30.76 -4.11 -18.63
C MET A 490 -32.24 -4.27 -18.92
N GLU A 491 -32.61 -5.26 -19.70
CA GLU A 491 -34.00 -5.65 -19.94
C GLU A 491 -34.36 -6.77 -18.98
N ILE A 492 -35.36 -6.52 -18.13
CA ILE A 492 -35.91 -7.47 -17.17
C ILE A 492 -37.29 -7.87 -17.69
N MET A 493 -37.47 -9.15 -17.96
CA MET A 493 -38.74 -9.79 -18.33
C MET A 493 -39.09 -10.76 -17.21
N SER A 494 -40.28 -10.66 -16.63
CA SER A 494 -40.70 -11.54 -15.55
C SER A 494 -42.20 -11.77 -15.61
N CYS A 495 -42.62 -13.03 -15.69
CA CYS A 495 -43.99 -13.47 -15.55
C CYS A 495 -44.01 -14.58 -14.50
N ASP A 496 -44.64 -14.33 -13.36
CA ASP A 496 -44.58 -15.22 -12.20
C ASP A 496 -45.97 -15.69 -11.74
N ALA A 497 -45.98 -16.63 -10.80
CA ALA A 497 -47.19 -17.21 -10.24
C ALA A 497 -47.69 -16.50 -8.96
N THR A 498 -47.25 -15.27 -8.67
CA THR A 498 -47.63 -14.52 -7.45
C THR A 498 -49.13 -14.30 -7.32
N PHE A 499 -49.85 -14.26 -8.45
CA PHE A 499 -51.31 -14.15 -8.52
C PHE A 499 -52.03 -15.30 -7.78
N ILE A 500 -51.39 -16.47 -7.64
CA ILE A 500 -51.90 -17.60 -6.85
C ILE A 500 -51.62 -17.37 -5.37
N LYS A 501 -50.36 -17.10 -5.01
CA LYS A 501 -49.94 -16.84 -3.62
C LYS A 501 -48.64 -16.03 -3.58
N ASN A 502 -48.65 -14.91 -2.85
CA ASN A 502 -47.46 -14.09 -2.64
C ASN A 502 -46.47 -14.77 -1.67
N THR A 503 -45.63 -15.66 -2.20
CA THR A 503 -44.56 -16.37 -1.47
C THR A 503 -43.35 -16.53 -2.38
N THR A 504 -42.15 -16.64 -1.80
CA THR A 504 -40.87 -16.70 -2.54
C THR A 504 -40.83 -17.79 -3.62
N ILE A 505 -41.46 -18.95 -3.40
CA ILE A 505 -41.46 -20.03 -4.39
C ILE A 505 -42.35 -19.71 -5.61
N TYR A 506 -43.51 -19.06 -5.39
CA TYR A 506 -44.40 -18.63 -6.48
C TYR A 506 -43.80 -17.44 -7.26
N ASN A 507 -42.95 -16.62 -6.63
CA ASN A 507 -42.18 -15.58 -7.30
C ASN A 507 -41.10 -16.14 -8.24
N MET A 508 -40.66 -17.38 -8.02
CA MET A 508 -39.68 -18.08 -8.88
C MET A 508 -40.37 -18.92 -9.96
N ILE A 509 -41.64 -19.29 -9.79
CA ILE A 509 -42.36 -20.12 -10.76
C ILE A 509 -42.87 -19.22 -11.88
N GLY A 510 -42.32 -19.41 -13.07
CA GLY A 510 -42.76 -18.77 -14.30
C GLY A 510 -41.61 -18.59 -15.28
N GLN A 511 -41.62 -17.48 -16.01
CA GLN A 511 -40.57 -17.10 -16.96
C GLN A 511 -39.89 -15.82 -16.49
N HIS A 512 -38.58 -15.89 -16.28
CA HIS A 512 -37.75 -14.75 -15.90
C HIS A 512 -36.57 -14.65 -16.86
N GLY A 513 -36.39 -13.47 -17.45
CA GLY A 513 -35.28 -13.15 -18.34
C GLY A 513 -34.63 -11.85 -17.87
N VAL A 514 -33.31 -11.86 -17.75
CA VAL A 514 -32.51 -10.64 -17.57
C VAL A 514 -31.48 -10.60 -18.68
N HIS A 515 -31.57 -9.60 -19.54
CA HIS A 515 -30.66 -9.40 -20.67
C HIS A 515 -29.90 -8.10 -20.48
N ILE A 516 -28.57 -8.17 -20.52
CA ILE A 516 -27.72 -6.99 -20.43
C ILE A 516 -27.15 -6.73 -21.82
N ASN A 517 -27.61 -5.63 -22.41
CA ASN A 517 -27.21 -5.14 -23.71
C ASN A 517 -26.30 -3.91 -23.53
N ILE A 518 -25.09 -4.02 -24.07
CA ILE A 518 -24.14 -2.93 -24.12
C ILE A 518 -24.28 -2.28 -25.49
N VAL A 519 -25.08 -1.21 -25.57
CA VAL A 519 -25.32 -0.46 -26.80
C VAL A 519 -24.50 0.82 -26.81
N ARG A 520 -24.22 1.32 -28.01
CA ARG A 520 -23.57 2.61 -28.17
C ARG A 520 -24.53 3.72 -27.72
N ALA A 521 -24.07 4.62 -26.86
CA ALA A 521 -24.87 5.77 -26.46
C ALA A 521 -24.93 6.82 -27.58
N ASP A 522 -25.97 7.66 -27.56
CA ASP A 522 -26.08 8.81 -28.46
C ASP A 522 -24.92 9.78 -28.25
N GLY A 523 -24.08 9.91 -29.28
CA GLY A 523 -22.89 10.76 -29.28
C GLY A 523 -21.73 10.22 -30.13
N PRO A 524 -20.62 10.99 -30.22
CA PRO A 524 -19.42 10.58 -30.95
C PRO A 524 -18.87 9.25 -30.43
N ALA A 525 -18.63 8.31 -31.35
CA ALA A 525 -18.12 6.98 -31.02
C ALA A 525 -16.82 7.08 -30.22
N VAL A 526 -16.68 6.22 -29.22
CA VAL A 526 -15.38 5.97 -28.59
C VAL A 526 -14.65 4.93 -29.43
N GLU A 527 -13.50 5.33 -29.98
CA GLU A 527 -12.60 4.46 -30.75
C GLU A 527 -11.71 3.61 -29.84
N GLY A 528 -11.48 4.01 -28.58
CA GLY A 528 -10.72 3.20 -27.62
C GLY A 528 -10.30 3.96 -26.36
N LEU A 529 -9.85 3.20 -25.37
CA LEU A 529 -9.20 3.71 -24.15
C LEU A 529 -7.70 3.66 -24.35
N GLU A 530 -7.02 4.77 -24.07
CA GLU A 530 -5.59 4.91 -24.27
C GLU A 530 -4.91 5.35 -22.97
N LEU A 531 -3.92 4.57 -22.55
CA LEU A 531 -3.01 4.90 -21.46
C LEU A 531 -1.60 5.08 -22.03
N GLU A 532 -1.06 6.29 -21.93
CA GLU A 532 0.31 6.59 -22.31
C GLU A 532 1.11 7.03 -21.08
N VAL A 533 2.24 6.37 -20.82
CA VAL A 533 3.16 6.66 -19.72
C VAL A 533 4.50 7.04 -20.30
N GLN A 534 5.01 8.22 -19.92
CA GLN A 534 6.33 8.70 -20.29
C GLN A 534 7.15 8.95 -19.01
N LEU A 535 8.31 8.32 -18.94
CA LEU A 535 9.25 8.48 -17.83
C LEU A 535 10.46 9.33 -18.23
N GLY A 536 11.04 10.01 -17.25
CA GLY A 536 12.29 10.75 -17.38
C GLY A 536 12.13 12.15 -18.00
N PRO A 537 13.25 12.79 -18.41
CA PRO A 537 13.28 14.20 -18.81
C PRO A 537 12.43 14.53 -20.06
N LYS A 538 12.05 13.50 -20.83
CA LYS A 538 11.18 13.63 -22.00
C LYS A 538 9.68 13.73 -21.64
N ALA A 539 9.30 13.54 -20.38
CA ALA A 539 7.92 13.64 -19.91
C ALA A 539 7.29 15.01 -20.21
N ALA A 540 8.06 16.09 -20.11
CA ALA A 540 7.61 17.45 -20.41
C ALA A 540 7.10 17.62 -21.86
N LYS A 541 7.77 16.97 -22.82
CA LYS A 541 7.43 17.07 -24.25
C LYS A 541 6.12 16.37 -24.62
N LYS A 542 5.58 15.53 -23.74
CA LYS A 542 4.40 14.71 -23.98
C LYS A 542 3.13 15.26 -23.34
N LEU A 543 3.21 16.37 -22.60
CA LEU A 543 2.04 16.99 -21.97
C LEU A 543 1.08 17.54 -23.03
N LEU A 544 -0.22 17.24 -22.89
CA LEU A 544 -1.29 17.71 -23.77
C LEU A 544 -1.87 19.05 -23.32
N LYS A 545 -1.82 19.34 -22.01
CA LYS A 545 -2.28 20.58 -21.41
C LYS A 545 -1.16 21.20 -20.59
N GLU A 546 -0.86 22.47 -20.88
CA GLU A 546 0.11 23.26 -20.11
C GLU A 546 -0.43 23.51 -18.71
N ILE A 547 0.42 23.31 -17.70
CA ILE A 547 0.06 23.48 -16.30
C ILE A 547 0.55 24.86 -15.88
N SER A 548 -0.36 25.83 -15.84
CA SER A 548 -0.10 27.17 -15.30
C SER A 548 -0.93 27.40 -14.04
N PHE A 549 -0.33 27.99 -13.01
CA PHE A 549 -1.04 28.48 -11.82
C PHE A 549 -1.41 29.97 -11.99
N ALA A 550 -2.60 30.36 -11.56
CA ALA A 550 -3.12 31.72 -11.72
C ALA A 550 -2.48 32.77 -10.79
N ASP A 551 -1.66 32.35 -9.81
CA ASP A 551 -1.18 33.22 -8.72
C ASP A 551 0.19 33.89 -8.97
N THR A 552 0.83 33.69 -10.13
CA THR A 552 2.05 34.42 -10.51
C THR A 552 1.80 35.34 -11.70
N LYS A 553 0.95 36.35 -11.49
CA LYS A 553 0.91 37.55 -12.35
C LYS A 553 2.14 38.42 -12.12
N THR A 554 3.31 37.97 -12.57
CA THR A 554 4.46 38.86 -12.85
C THR A 554 4.74 38.84 -14.35
N PRO A 555 4.30 39.88 -15.10
CA PRO A 555 4.34 39.90 -16.56
C PRO A 555 5.76 39.81 -17.16
N LYS A 556 6.81 40.05 -16.37
CA LYS A 556 8.21 40.00 -16.82
C LYS A 556 8.72 38.57 -17.08
N VAL A 557 8.22 37.54 -16.40
CA VAL A 557 8.74 36.15 -16.54
C VAL A 557 8.18 35.46 -17.79
N LYS A 558 6.91 35.74 -18.14
CA LYS A 558 6.26 35.19 -19.35
C LYS A 558 6.96 35.67 -20.63
N ALA A 559 7.44 36.91 -20.66
CA ALA A 559 8.21 37.47 -21.78
C ALA A 559 9.61 36.84 -21.91
N VAL A 560 10.24 36.47 -20.80
CA VAL A 560 11.57 35.82 -20.78
C VAL A 560 11.46 34.35 -21.21
N LEU A 561 10.44 33.61 -20.75
CA LEU A 561 10.19 32.23 -21.18
C LEU A 561 9.79 32.14 -22.66
N GLN A 562 9.00 33.10 -23.17
CA GLN A 562 8.68 33.19 -24.61
C GLN A 562 9.91 33.53 -25.46
N LYS A 563 10.83 34.37 -24.94
CA LYS A 563 12.12 34.64 -25.59
C LYS A 563 13.05 33.42 -25.58
N LEU A 564 13.12 32.67 -24.47
CA LEU A 564 13.90 31.44 -24.38
C LEU A 564 13.36 30.34 -25.30
N ARG A 565 12.03 30.22 -25.45
CA ARG A 565 11.39 29.31 -26.40
C ARG A 565 11.79 29.62 -27.86
N LYS A 566 11.82 30.90 -28.22
CA LYS A 566 12.29 31.39 -29.53
C LYS A 566 13.81 31.23 -29.77
N VAL A 567 14.61 31.13 -28.70
CA VAL A 567 16.07 30.91 -28.82
C VAL A 567 16.40 29.42 -28.93
N LEU A 568 15.58 28.54 -28.34
CA LEU A 568 15.73 27.08 -28.43
C LEU A 568 15.14 26.48 -29.72
N GLU A 569 14.21 27.19 -30.37
CA GLU A 569 13.72 26.91 -31.72
C GLU A 569 14.66 27.61 -32.72
N GLY A 570 15.75 26.94 -33.10
CA GLY A 570 16.70 27.47 -34.08
C GLY A 570 16.07 27.70 -35.45
N GLU A 571 15.51 28.89 -35.68
CA GLU A 571 15.13 29.37 -37.01
C GLU A 571 16.02 30.55 -37.44
N LYS A 572 16.52 30.46 -38.68
CA LYS A 572 17.41 31.42 -39.32
C LYS A 572 16.76 32.81 -39.39
N MET A 573 17.45 33.80 -38.81
CA MET A 573 17.14 35.22 -38.99
C MET A 573 17.45 35.68 -40.42
N ASN A 574 16.47 36.31 -41.07
CA ASN A 574 16.69 37.20 -42.21
C ASN A 574 16.65 38.65 -41.73
N LYS A 575 17.68 39.41 -42.11
CA LYS A 575 17.97 40.80 -41.69
C LYS A 575 17.09 41.84 -42.38
N ASN A 576 17.03 43.00 -41.69
CA ASN A 576 16.60 44.37 -42.07
C ASN A 576 15.36 44.79 -41.26
N SER A 577 15.27 45.90 -40.55
CA SER A 577 16.07 47.11 -40.25
C SER A 577 15.25 47.78 -39.11
N SER A 578 15.69 48.60 -38.18
CA SER A 578 16.72 49.63 -38.08
C SER A 578 16.88 49.98 -36.59
N PHE A 579 18.08 50.43 -36.25
CA PHE A 579 18.49 50.96 -34.96
C PHE A 579 17.81 52.30 -34.58
N PHE A 580 18.08 52.72 -33.33
CA PHE A 580 17.90 54.03 -32.67
C PHE A 580 16.64 54.15 -31.76
N SER A 581 16.68 54.66 -30.53
CA SER A 581 17.76 55.07 -29.60
C SER A 581 17.13 55.67 -28.32
N HIS A 582 17.87 55.56 -27.20
CA HIS A 582 17.99 56.50 -26.06
C HIS A 582 16.74 56.96 -25.25
N ASN A 583 16.74 56.70 -23.93
CA ASN A 583 17.06 57.61 -22.80
C ASN A 583 16.11 58.84 -22.74
N LYS A 584 15.56 59.30 -21.61
CA LYS A 584 15.91 59.21 -20.18
C LYS A 584 14.80 59.96 -19.40
N LEU A 585 14.56 59.54 -18.14
CA LEU A 585 14.11 60.35 -16.97
C LEU A 585 12.67 60.96 -17.04
N PHE A 586 11.90 61.21 -15.98
CA PHE A 586 12.16 61.69 -14.61
C PHE A 586 11.00 61.29 -13.65
N TYR A 587 11.31 61.27 -12.34
CA TYR A 587 10.55 61.80 -11.18
C TYR A 587 9.10 62.29 -11.41
N SER A 588 8.13 62.25 -10.50
CA SER A 588 8.01 61.86 -9.09
C SER A 588 6.58 62.24 -8.64
N GLN A 589 6.26 61.92 -7.39
CA GLN A 589 5.36 62.67 -6.49
C GLN A 589 3.84 62.39 -6.53
N SER A 590 3.42 62.09 -5.31
CA SER A 590 2.10 62.05 -4.71
C SER A 590 1.41 63.42 -4.77
N THR A 591 0.08 63.42 -4.93
CA THR A 591 -0.81 64.27 -4.12
C THR A 591 -2.25 63.74 -4.18
N SER A 592 -2.82 63.67 -2.98
CA SER A 592 -4.21 63.46 -2.62
C SER A 592 -5.14 64.57 -3.09
N SER A 593 -6.44 64.28 -3.25
CA SER A 593 -7.51 65.10 -2.65
C SER A 593 -8.93 64.60 -2.95
N HIS A 594 -9.71 64.49 -1.86
CA HIS A 594 -11.12 64.88 -1.72
C HIS A 594 -12.19 64.13 -2.54
N SER A 595 -13.38 63.82 -2.06
CA SER A 595 -14.07 63.82 -0.76
C SER A 595 -15.51 63.39 -1.07
N PHE A 596 -16.17 62.66 -0.18
CA PHE A 596 -17.42 63.08 0.47
C PHE A 596 -18.18 61.88 1.05
N SER A 597 -18.60 62.15 2.26
CA SER A 597 -19.19 61.33 3.32
C SER A 597 -20.71 61.39 3.32
N SER A 598 -21.36 60.35 3.84
CA SER A 598 -22.36 60.41 4.92
C SER A 598 -22.77 58.98 5.26
N SER A 599 -22.37 58.46 6.43
CA SER A 599 -23.05 58.54 7.73
C SER A 599 -24.36 57.72 7.72
N SER A 600 -24.62 56.83 8.68
CA SER A 600 -24.57 57.03 10.12
C SER A 600 -24.77 55.65 10.79
N SER A 601 -23.92 55.26 11.75
CA SER A 601 -24.12 55.38 13.22
C SER A 601 -24.90 54.16 13.79
N VAL A 602 -24.58 53.51 14.91
CA VAL A 602 -24.14 53.92 16.27
C VAL A 602 -23.55 52.64 16.93
N ARG A 603 -22.27 52.64 17.32
CA ARG A 603 -21.70 52.85 18.69
C ARG A 603 -22.05 51.72 19.70
N SER A 604 -21.09 50.87 20.08
CA SER A 604 -19.95 51.05 21.03
C SER A 604 -20.37 50.83 22.48
N SER A 605 -19.67 50.05 23.31
CA SER A 605 -18.32 50.37 23.76
C SER A 605 -17.83 49.43 24.89
N LYS A 606 -16.52 49.51 25.14
CA LYS A 606 -15.76 49.22 26.38
C LYS A 606 -15.16 47.82 26.61
N SER A 607 -13.88 47.77 26.24
CA SER A 607 -12.74 47.18 26.94
C SER A 607 -12.88 46.96 28.44
N HIS A 608 -12.42 45.79 28.92
CA HIS A 608 -11.60 45.70 30.12
C HIS A 608 -10.36 44.86 29.84
N LEU A 609 -9.20 45.48 30.06
CA LEU A 609 -7.92 44.80 30.24
C LEU A 609 -8.00 43.95 31.52
N SER A 610 -7.52 42.72 31.45
CA SER A 610 -6.59 42.19 32.45
C SER A 610 -5.44 41.53 31.69
N LYS A 611 -4.26 42.15 31.81
CA LYS A 611 -2.98 41.48 31.58
C LYS A 611 -2.78 40.57 32.79
N ASP A 612 -2.42 39.33 32.56
CA ASP A 612 -1.42 38.68 33.42
C ASP A 612 -0.53 37.76 32.60
N LEU A 613 0.75 37.83 32.96
CA LEU A 613 1.92 37.28 32.29
C LEU A 613 2.00 35.76 32.46
N SER A 614 2.42 35.07 31.40
CA SER A 614 3.57 34.16 31.49
C SER A 614 4.15 33.89 30.10
N SER A 615 5.40 34.33 29.95
CA SER A 615 6.44 33.90 29.02
C SER A 615 6.29 32.44 28.54
N GLY A 616 6.48 32.05 27.29
CA GLY A 616 7.45 32.58 26.33
C GLY A 616 8.35 31.44 25.86
N GLN A 617 7.90 30.66 24.87
CA GLN A 617 8.78 30.05 23.88
C GLN A 617 8.08 30.18 22.52
N SER A 618 8.73 30.93 21.63
CA SER A 618 8.24 31.29 20.30
C SER A 618 8.17 30.05 19.40
N SER A 619 7.00 29.42 19.32
CA SER A 619 6.64 28.59 18.18
C SER A 619 6.58 29.51 16.95
N GLN A 620 7.58 29.42 16.07
CA GLN A 620 7.51 30.05 14.75
C GLN A 620 6.21 29.58 14.07
N SER A 621 5.27 30.51 13.93
CA SER A 621 4.04 30.29 13.20
C SER A 621 4.39 29.96 11.74
N PHE A 622 3.84 28.86 11.25
CA PHE A 622 3.89 28.46 9.84
C PHE A 622 3.51 29.67 8.96
N LYS A 623 4.46 30.17 8.16
CA LYS A 623 4.10 30.92 6.95
C LYS A 623 3.43 29.94 5.98
N PRO A 624 2.30 30.30 5.35
CA PRO A 624 1.67 29.43 4.36
C PRO A 624 2.69 29.08 3.27
N ILE A 625 2.75 27.79 2.91
CA ILE A 625 3.55 27.26 1.81
C ILE A 625 3.38 28.21 0.62
N GLN A 626 4.41 29.00 0.33
CA GLN A 626 4.37 29.98 -0.75
C GLN A 626 4.17 29.23 -2.06
N SER A 627 3.17 29.70 -2.81
CA SER A 627 2.51 29.17 -4.01
C SER A 627 3.40 29.02 -5.27
N ARG A 628 4.68 28.65 -5.12
CA ARG A 628 5.56 28.47 -6.28
C ARG A 628 5.39 27.06 -6.85
N PHE A 629 4.88 27.00 -8.07
CA PHE A 629 4.75 25.80 -8.88
C PHE A 629 6.14 25.20 -9.18
N LEU A 630 6.36 23.92 -8.87
CA LEU A 630 7.66 23.27 -9.12
C LEU A 630 7.99 23.17 -10.61
N GLY A 631 6.97 23.14 -11.49
CA GLY A 631 7.19 23.09 -12.93
C GLY A 631 7.86 24.33 -13.53
N ASP A 632 7.95 25.44 -12.79
CA ASP A 632 8.71 26.64 -13.20
C ASP A 632 10.24 26.46 -13.00
N SER A 633 10.67 25.47 -12.22
CA SER A 633 12.08 25.28 -11.81
C SER A 633 12.62 23.89 -12.08
N VAL A 634 11.75 22.87 -12.14
CA VAL A 634 12.14 21.47 -12.31
C VAL A 634 11.25 20.80 -13.38
N PRO A 635 11.83 20.05 -14.34
CA PRO A 635 11.01 19.30 -15.30
C PRO A 635 10.27 18.13 -14.64
N PRO A 636 9.09 17.75 -15.15
CA PRO A 636 8.36 16.58 -14.66
C PRO A 636 9.16 15.29 -14.89
N VAL A 637 9.09 14.38 -13.91
CA VAL A 637 9.79 13.08 -13.96
C VAL A 637 8.87 12.00 -14.54
N VAL A 638 7.56 12.14 -14.36
CA VAL A 638 6.54 11.21 -14.85
C VAL A 638 5.39 11.99 -15.45
N ALA A 639 4.96 11.59 -16.65
CA ALA A 639 3.71 12.02 -17.26
C ALA A 639 2.86 10.79 -17.61
N ILE A 640 1.64 10.73 -17.08
CA ILE A 640 0.65 9.70 -17.36
C ILE A 640 -0.55 10.36 -18.02
N ILE A 641 -0.96 9.87 -19.17
CA ILE A 641 -2.12 10.36 -19.92
C ILE A 641 -3.08 9.20 -20.06
N ALA A 642 -4.20 9.28 -19.36
CA ALA A 642 -5.32 8.37 -19.55
C ALA A 642 -6.40 9.13 -20.33
N ARG A 643 -6.68 8.72 -21.57
CA ARG A 643 -7.68 9.38 -22.42
C ARG A 643 -8.61 8.40 -23.10
N VAL A 644 -9.82 8.89 -23.35
CA VAL A 644 -10.81 8.26 -24.22
C VAL A 644 -10.61 8.84 -25.61
N VAL A 645 -10.29 8.00 -26.58
CA VAL A 645 -10.17 8.38 -27.99
C VAL A 645 -11.57 8.34 -28.60
N ARG A 646 -12.06 9.46 -29.12
CA ARG A 646 -13.38 9.58 -29.76
C ARG A 646 -13.24 9.99 -31.22
N VAL A 647 -14.23 9.62 -32.04
CA VAL A 647 -14.32 9.98 -33.47
C VAL A 647 -14.31 11.50 -33.67
N ASP A 648 -14.90 12.27 -32.74
CA ASP A 648 -14.90 13.75 -32.78
C ASP A 648 -13.54 14.37 -32.39
N ARG A 649 -12.53 13.54 -32.11
CA ARG A 649 -11.18 13.91 -31.63
C ARG A 649 -11.19 14.83 -30.41
N LYS A 650 -12.29 14.95 -29.67
CA LYS A 650 -12.34 15.73 -28.44
C LYS A 650 -11.61 14.98 -27.34
N LEU A 651 -10.62 15.64 -26.75
CA LEU A 651 -9.83 15.07 -25.67
C LEU A 651 -10.68 14.95 -24.41
N LEU A 652 -10.97 13.72 -23.98
CA LEU A 652 -11.59 13.41 -22.70
C LEU A 652 -10.64 12.51 -21.92
N GLY A 653 -10.40 12.83 -20.65
CA GLY A 653 -9.47 12.07 -19.82
C GLY A 653 -8.72 12.94 -18.83
N TYR A 654 -7.70 12.33 -18.22
CA TYR A 654 -6.89 12.94 -17.19
C TYR A 654 -5.41 12.82 -17.54
N GLN A 655 -4.69 13.91 -17.31
CA GLN A 655 -3.24 13.95 -17.37
C GLN A 655 -2.72 14.10 -15.95
N LEU A 656 -1.86 13.18 -15.52
CA LEU A 656 -1.14 13.24 -14.26
C LEU A 656 0.32 13.56 -14.54
N THR A 657 0.85 14.55 -13.83
CA THR A 657 2.26 14.94 -13.87
C THR A 657 2.84 14.94 -12.47
N ALA A 658 4.00 14.31 -12.30
CA ALA A 658 4.73 14.32 -11.04
C ALA A 658 6.05 15.09 -11.19
N TYR A 659 6.27 16.04 -10.27
CA TYR A 659 7.47 16.83 -10.13
C TYR A 659 8.17 16.42 -8.83
N LEU A 660 9.49 16.27 -8.89
CA LEU A 660 10.31 15.88 -7.75
C LEU A 660 11.51 16.82 -7.66
N ASP A 661 11.57 17.60 -6.59
CA ASP A 661 12.70 18.49 -6.30
C ASP A 661 13.53 17.92 -5.15
N MET A 662 14.65 17.27 -5.50
CA MET A 662 15.50 16.56 -4.53
C MET A 662 16.12 17.47 -3.45
N PRO A 663 16.66 18.67 -3.78
CA PRO A 663 17.23 19.58 -2.77
C PRO A 663 16.26 20.05 -1.69
N THR A 664 14.99 20.25 -2.05
CA THR A 664 13.96 20.69 -1.08
C THR A 664 13.10 19.55 -0.54
N SER A 665 13.37 18.30 -0.97
CA SER A 665 12.57 17.11 -0.64
C SER A 665 11.07 17.37 -0.82
N ARG A 666 10.72 18.05 -1.91
CA ARG A 666 9.34 18.42 -2.25
C ARG A 666 8.86 17.60 -3.44
N VAL A 667 7.65 17.06 -3.31
CA VAL A 667 6.94 16.30 -4.34
C VAL A 667 5.65 17.04 -4.68
N GLN A 668 5.44 17.33 -5.96
CA GLN A 668 4.19 17.91 -6.42
C GLN A 668 3.57 17.03 -7.50
N ILE A 669 2.34 16.58 -7.25
CA ILE A 669 1.54 15.78 -8.18
C ILE A 669 0.37 16.63 -8.62
N ILE A 670 0.18 16.74 -9.92
CA ILE A 670 -0.91 17.51 -10.51
C ILE A 670 -1.67 16.60 -11.45
N VAL A 671 -2.98 16.52 -11.24
CA VAL A 671 -3.92 15.83 -12.13
C VAL A 671 -4.84 16.87 -12.75
N VAL A 672 -4.86 16.95 -14.07
CA VAL A 672 -5.71 17.89 -14.81
C VAL A 672 -6.66 17.15 -15.72
N SER A 673 -7.90 17.64 -15.83
CA SER A 673 -8.77 17.21 -16.92
C SER A 673 -8.22 17.72 -18.26
N ILE A 674 -8.11 16.83 -19.24
CA ILE A 674 -7.64 17.15 -20.60
C ILE A 674 -8.75 17.83 -21.41
N ALA A 675 -10.01 17.74 -20.95
CA ALA A 675 -11.13 18.35 -21.64
C ALA A 675 -11.01 19.89 -21.68
N VAL A 676 -11.26 20.48 -22.85
CA VAL A 676 -11.06 21.90 -23.14
C VAL A 676 -11.91 22.80 -22.22
N LYS A 677 -13.16 22.41 -21.95
CA LYS A 677 -14.10 23.18 -21.10
C LYS A 677 -14.08 22.75 -19.62
N ASN A 678 -13.23 21.80 -19.24
CA ASN A 678 -13.15 21.33 -17.86
C ASN A 678 -11.89 21.91 -17.18
N ASN A 679 -12.13 22.74 -16.17
CA ASN A 679 -11.11 23.37 -15.33
C ASN A 679 -10.86 22.59 -14.03
N TRP A 680 -11.41 21.38 -13.91
CA TRP A 680 -11.11 20.51 -12.78
C TRP A 680 -9.63 20.13 -12.77
N LYS A 681 -8.99 20.42 -11.64
CA LYS A 681 -7.60 20.09 -11.34
C LYS A 681 -7.53 19.56 -9.91
N MET A 682 -6.57 18.67 -9.67
CA MET A 682 -6.16 18.25 -8.33
C MET A 682 -4.66 18.48 -8.20
N CYS A 683 -4.26 19.14 -7.14
CA CYS A 683 -2.89 19.51 -6.83
C CYS A 683 -2.57 18.94 -5.45
N ALA A 684 -1.64 17.99 -5.40
CA ALA A 684 -1.09 17.47 -4.16
C ALA A 684 0.36 17.92 -4.07
N ASP A 685 0.70 18.59 -2.98
CA ASP A 685 2.02 19.12 -2.71
C ASP A 685 2.48 18.60 -1.36
N GLY A 686 3.60 17.88 -1.33
CA GLY A 686 4.21 17.32 -0.13
C GLY A 686 5.62 17.86 0.01
N VAL A 687 5.98 18.31 1.21
CA VAL A 687 7.33 18.81 1.51
C VAL A 687 7.82 18.19 2.81
N LEU A 688 9.05 17.72 2.79
CA LEU A 688 9.77 17.31 3.97
C LEU A 688 10.74 18.43 4.36
N LEU A 689 10.39 19.21 5.37
CA LEU A 689 11.22 20.35 5.83
C LEU A 689 12.42 19.85 6.64
N SER A 690 12.24 18.78 7.42
CA SER A 690 13.27 18.04 8.15
C SER A 690 12.81 16.58 8.36
N LYS A 691 13.67 15.70 8.90
CA LYS A 691 13.29 14.29 9.24
C LYS A 691 12.05 14.22 10.14
N HIS A 692 11.81 15.28 10.91
CA HIS A 692 10.77 15.34 11.93
C HIS A 692 9.61 16.28 11.58
N ASN A 693 9.63 16.95 10.43
CA ASN A 693 8.60 17.89 10.04
C ASN A 693 8.20 17.68 8.57
N ALA A 694 6.98 17.18 8.37
CA ALA A 694 6.39 16.92 7.07
C ALA A 694 5.08 17.71 6.92
N GLY A 695 4.93 18.34 5.76
CA GLY A 695 3.70 19.04 5.38
C GLY A 695 3.16 18.49 4.07
N ALA A 696 1.85 18.34 3.98
CA ALA A 696 1.16 18.00 2.74
C ALA A 696 -0.10 18.87 2.56
N ARG A 697 -0.30 19.39 1.37
CA ARG A 697 -1.50 20.14 0.96
C ARG A 697 -2.11 19.46 -0.26
N ILE A 698 -3.35 19.02 -0.14
CA ILE A 698 -4.12 18.42 -1.23
C ILE A 698 -5.29 19.35 -1.53
N ALA A 699 -5.36 19.88 -2.73
CA ALA A 699 -6.42 20.76 -3.16
C ALA A 699 -7.00 20.32 -4.50
N TRP A 700 -8.32 20.42 -4.68
CA TRP A 700 -9.00 19.94 -5.88
C TRP A 700 -10.26 20.75 -6.23
N GLY A 701 -10.75 20.54 -7.45
CA GLY A 701 -11.88 21.26 -8.03
C GLY A 701 -11.42 22.26 -9.08
N ALA A 702 -12.18 23.33 -9.30
CA ALA A 702 -11.79 24.38 -10.26
C ALA A 702 -10.41 24.96 -9.88
N GLU A 703 -9.41 24.75 -10.74
CA GLU A 703 -8.04 25.28 -10.57
C GLU A 703 -7.36 24.96 -9.22
N CYS A 704 -7.72 23.83 -8.57
CA CYS A 704 -7.22 23.45 -7.24
C CYS A 704 -7.56 24.47 -6.12
N GLN A 705 -8.61 25.27 -6.27
CA GLN A 705 -9.00 26.29 -5.29
C GLN A 705 -10.33 26.00 -4.56
N GLN A 706 -11.13 25.06 -5.07
CA GLN A 706 -12.50 24.84 -4.58
C GLN A 706 -12.55 24.07 -3.26
N TYR A 707 -11.67 23.07 -3.10
CA TYR A 707 -11.57 22.22 -1.93
C TYR A 707 -10.10 22.04 -1.55
N ALA A 708 -9.81 21.98 -0.25
CA ALA A 708 -8.45 21.82 0.23
C ALA A 708 -8.38 21.15 1.62
N ILE A 709 -7.39 20.27 1.76
CA ILE A 709 -6.98 19.63 3.01
C ILE A 709 -5.49 19.90 3.19
N THR A 710 -5.12 20.40 4.37
CA THR A 710 -3.72 20.57 4.77
C THR A 710 -3.43 19.63 5.93
N ILE A 711 -2.34 18.88 5.83
CA ILE A 711 -1.87 17.91 6.80
C ILE A 711 -0.47 18.33 7.22
N ASN A 712 -0.27 18.59 8.50
CA ASN A 712 1.04 18.89 9.06
C ASN A 712 1.36 17.82 10.10
N ALA A 713 2.49 17.15 9.96
CA ALA A 713 3.00 16.18 10.90
C ALA A 713 4.35 16.65 11.44
N VAL A 714 4.45 16.78 12.75
CA VAL A 714 5.66 17.16 13.47
C VAL A 714 5.96 16.09 14.51
N THR A 715 7.22 15.73 14.64
CA THR A 715 7.73 14.91 15.74
C THR A 715 8.75 15.77 16.49
N GLY A 716 8.80 15.66 17.81
CA GLY A 716 9.60 16.54 18.67
C GLY A 716 9.55 16.09 20.12
N HIS A 717 9.85 17.02 21.03
CA HIS A 717 9.79 16.80 22.48
C HIS A 717 8.94 17.87 23.14
N GLN A 718 8.19 17.50 24.17
CA GLN A 718 7.47 18.43 25.03
C GLN A 718 7.92 18.16 26.48
N GLY A 719 8.81 19.01 26.99
CA GLY A 719 9.55 18.71 28.22
C GLY A 719 10.52 17.53 28.01
N PRO A 720 10.64 16.58 28.97
CA PRO A 720 11.51 15.40 28.83
C PRO A 720 10.92 14.29 27.94
N SER A 721 9.71 14.46 27.38
CA SER A 721 8.95 13.39 26.76
C SER A 721 8.85 13.54 25.23
N PRO A 722 9.11 12.47 24.45
CA PRO A 722 8.86 12.46 23.01
C PRO A 722 7.40 12.76 22.67
N MET A 723 7.20 13.46 21.57
CA MET A 723 5.88 13.94 21.14
C MET A 723 5.74 13.83 19.62
N ALA A 724 4.60 13.33 19.17
CA ALA A 724 4.17 13.42 17.77
C ALA A 724 2.87 14.22 17.68
N TYR A 725 2.88 15.21 16.80
CA TYR A 725 1.78 16.13 16.57
C TYR A 725 1.33 16.06 15.11
N LEU A 726 0.09 15.65 14.89
CA LEU A 726 -0.54 15.64 13.58
C LEU A 726 -1.72 16.60 13.59
N LYS A 727 -1.68 17.59 12.69
CA LYS A 727 -2.73 18.58 12.50
C LYS A 727 -3.32 18.42 11.11
N VAL A 728 -4.63 18.15 11.04
CA VAL A 728 -5.39 18.11 9.80
C VAL A 728 -6.36 19.28 9.77
N LYS A 729 -6.18 20.18 8.81
CA LYS A 729 -7.05 21.33 8.57
C LYS A 729 -7.85 21.12 7.29
N CYS A 730 -9.17 21.07 7.43
CA CYS A 730 -10.11 20.96 6.32
C CYS A 730 -10.66 22.35 6.00
N GLU A 731 -10.30 22.96 4.87
CA GLU A 731 -10.80 24.30 4.52
C GLU A 731 -12.25 24.20 4.03
N LYS A 732 -12.44 23.56 2.88
CA LYS A 732 -13.74 23.28 2.25
C LYS A 732 -13.67 21.89 1.64
N VAL A 733 -14.70 21.07 1.86
CA VAL A 733 -14.74 19.66 1.44
C VAL A 733 -16.16 19.33 0.91
N PRO A 734 -16.35 18.44 -0.09
CA PRO A 734 -17.66 18.06 -0.59
C PRO A 734 -18.61 17.47 0.47
N THR A 735 -19.92 17.64 0.28
CA THR A 735 -20.98 17.21 1.20
C THR A 735 -21.01 15.71 1.46
N ILE A 736 -20.63 14.90 0.46
CA ILE A 736 -20.51 13.43 0.58
C ILE A 736 -19.47 13.06 1.65
N ILE A 737 -18.32 13.74 1.65
CA ILE A 737 -17.24 13.50 2.61
C ILE A 737 -17.65 13.99 4.00
N THR A 738 -18.38 15.12 4.09
CA THR A 738 -18.88 15.60 5.38
C THR A 738 -19.93 14.66 6.00
N ASN A 739 -20.79 14.03 5.19
CA ASN A 739 -21.77 13.07 5.68
C ASN A 739 -21.09 11.79 6.19
N TYR A 740 -20.12 11.28 5.43
CA TYR A 740 -19.34 10.11 5.86
C TYR A 740 -18.53 10.41 7.13
N ALA A 741 -17.90 11.58 7.23
CA ALA A 741 -17.15 12.00 8.40
C ALA A 741 -18.05 12.09 9.66
N LYS A 742 -19.31 12.56 9.52
CA LYS A 742 -20.29 12.55 10.61
C LYS A 742 -20.64 11.14 11.07
N SER A 743 -20.94 10.23 10.15
CA SER A 743 -21.23 8.82 10.50
C SER A 743 -20.04 8.13 11.19
N VAL A 744 -18.81 8.41 10.76
CA VAL A 744 -17.60 7.88 11.41
C VAL A 744 -17.38 8.53 12.79
N ALA A 745 -17.66 9.82 12.96
CA ALA A 745 -17.55 10.50 14.25
C ALA A 745 -18.56 9.95 15.28
N GLU A 746 -19.79 9.65 14.86
CA GLU A 746 -20.80 8.99 15.70
C GLU A 746 -20.36 7.58 16.11
N TYR A 747 -19.76 6.82 15.18
CA TYR A 747 -19.20 5.50 15.47
C TYR A 747 -18.05 5.57 16.49
N ILE A 748 -17.13 6.52 16.32
CA ILE A 748 -16.00 6.73 17.25
C ILE A 748 -16.50 7.15 18.64
N SER A 749 -17.49 8.04 18.70
CA SER A 749 -18.09 8.47 19.98
C SER A 749 -18.75 7.31 20.73
N ASN A 750 -19.52 6.48 20.00
CA ASN A 750 -20.16 5.28 20.57
C ASN A 750 -19.14 4.21 20.99
N ALA A 751 -18.09 4.00 20.19
CA ALA A 751 -17.00 3.10 20.54
C ALA A 751 -16.23 3.60 21.79
N ALA A 752 -16.03 4.91 21.91
CA ALA A 752 -15.31 5.51 23.03
C ALA A 752 -16.02 5.33 24.37
N GLN A 753 -17.36 5.44 24.39
CA GLN A 753 -18.18 5.15 25.57
C GLN A 753 -18.10 3.67 25.99
N MET A 754 -17.95 2.75 25.03
CA MET A 754 -17.81 1.31 25.31
C MET A 754 -16.41 0.90 25.80
N THR A 755 -15.38 1.71 25.54
CA THR A 755 -13.98 1.37 25.87
C THR A 755 -13.41 2.10 27.08
N GLY A 756 -14.20 2.94 27.78
CA GLY A 756 -13.76 3.67 28.97
C GLY A 756 -12.80 4.83 28.70
N LEU A 757 -12.86 5.42 27.50
CA LEU A 757 -12.09 6.61 27.11
C LEU A 757 -12.56 7.84 27.89
N ALA A 758 -11.62 8.69 28.35
CA ALA A 758 -11.96 9.93 29.02
C ALA A 758 -12.39 10.97 27.96
N ILE A 759 -13.66 11.37 28.02
CA ILE A 759 -14.26 12.33 27.09
C ILE A 759 -14.31 13.69 27.78
N SER A 760 -13.66 14.69 27.21
CA SER A 760 -13.84 16.08 27.63
C SER A 760 -14.61 16.85 26.56
N ASN A 761 -15.70 17.48 26.97
CA ASN A 761 -16.50 18.36 26.11
C ASN A 761 -15.83 19.74 26.02
N GLU A 762 -14.65 19.78 25.41
CA GLU A 762 -14.00 21.03 25.04
C GLU A 762 -14.39 21.41 23.61
N LYS A 763 -14.88 22.64 23.42
CA LYS A 763 -15.12 23.18 22.08
C LYS A 763 -13.78 23.51 21.44
N ASN A 764 -13.42 22.80 20.38
CA ASN A 764 -12.19 23.06 19.62
C ASN A 764 -12.46 23.81 18.32
N ILE A 765 -11.42 24.23 17.61
CA ILE A 765 -11.51 25.00 16.36
C ILE A 765 -12.30 24.24 15.30
N GLU A 766 -13.34 24.87 14.74
CA GLU A 766 -14.16 24.28 13.68
C GLU A 766 -13.30 23.90 12.45
N ARG A 767 -13.55 22.69 11.92
CA ARG A 767 -12.87 22.08 10.76
C ARG A 767 -11.38 21.75 10.94
N GLN A 768 -10.91 21.64 12.18
CA GLN A 768 -9.58 21.14 12.50
C GLN A 768 -9.67 19.86 13.33
N ILE A 769 -8.79 18.91 13.03
CA ILE A 769 -8.58 17.70 13.82
C ILE A 769 -7.12 17.69 14.23
N GLU A 770 -6.87 17.52 15.51
CA GLU A 770 -5.53 17.45 16.08
C GLU A 770 -5.36 16.11 16.77
N LEU A 771 -4.27 15.42 16.45
CA LEU A 771 -3.83 14.22 17.12
C LEU A 771 -2.48 14.53 17.77
N ILE A 772 -2.43 14.42 19.08
CA ILE A 772 -1.23 14.62 19.89
C ILE A 772 -0.93 13.29 20.56
N ILE A 773 0.28 12.79 20.37
CA ILE A 773 0.77 11.57 21.01
C ILE A 773 1.95 12.01 21.86
N LEU A 774 1.83 11.90 23.17
CA LEU A 774 2.91 12.13 24.13
C LEU A 774 3.40 10.79 24.62
N VAL A 775 4.71 10.67 24.86
CA VAL A 775 5.34 9.48 25.43
C VAL A 775 5.98 9.86 26.77
N PRO A 776 5.21 9.93 27.87
CA PRO A 776 5.74 10.42 29.15
C PRO A 776 6.87 9.53 29.69
N THR A 777 6.80 8.22 29.46
CA THR A 777 7.80 7.23 29.86
C THR A 777 7.93 6.17 28.75
N GLU A 778 9.00 5.35 28.77
CA GLU A 778 9.14 4.18 27.88
C GLU A 778 7.96 3.21 27.94
N ARG A 779 7.09 3.35 28.95
CA ARG A 779 5.93 2.49 29.19
C ARG A 779 4.60 3.22 29.26
N THR A 780 4.49 4.44 28.74
CA THR A 780 3.19 5.12 28.67
C THR A 780 3.06 5.94 27.39
N LEU A 781 1.91 5.83 26.73
CA LEU A 781 1.48 6.73 25.66
C LEU A 781 0.27 7.50 26.16
N ASP A 782 0.26 8.80 25.95
CA ASP A 782 -0.91 9.64 26.15
C ASP A 782 -1.36 10.15 24.78
N ILE A 783 -2.49 9.65 24.31
CA ILE A 783 -3.05 9.97 22.99
C ILE A 783 -4.22 10.92 23.19
N ILE A 784 -4.07 12.14 22.70
CA ILE A 784 -5.08 13.18 22.76
C ILE A 784 -5.58 13.42 21.33
N ILE A 785 -6.86 13.13 21.09
CA ILE A 785 -7.53 13.40 19.82
C ILE A 785 -8.51 14.53 20.04
N LYS A 786 -8.24 15.69 19.45
CA LYS A 786 -9.16 16.82 19.48
C LYS A 786 -9.93 16.88 18.18
N THR A 787 -11.24 16.72 18.27
CA THR A 787 -12.18 16.92 17.15
C THR A 787 -12.90 18.26 17.31
N PRO A 788 -13.63 18.77 16.30
CA PRO A 788 -14.36 20.04 16.40
C PRO A 788 -15.41 20.07 17.52
N THR A 789 -15.95 18.91 17.90
CA THR A 789 -17.06 18.80 18.86
C THR A 789 -16.64 18.28 20.22
N VAL A 790 -15.60 17.43 20.27
CA VAL A 790 -15.22 16.66 21.46
C VAL A 790 -13.71 16.41 21.48
N SER A 791 -13.09 16.44 22.65
CA SER A 791 -11.73 15.97 22.88
C SER A 791 -11.75 14.60 23.55
N TYR A 792 -10.95 13.68 23.02
CA TYR A 792 -10.78 12.32 23.53
C TYR A 792 -9.37 12.19 24.10
N ASN A 793 -9.26 11.74 25.35
CA ASN A 793 -7.97 11.42 25.95
C ASN A 793 -7.86 9.92 26.25
N LEU A 794 -6.73 9.32 25.87
CA LEU A 794 -6.41 7.92 26.06
C LEU A 794 -4.99 7.77 26.61
N MET A 795 -4.90 7.49 27.91
CA MET A 795 -3.65 7.08 28.53
C MET A 795 -3.50 5.56 28.42
N ILE A 796 -2.48 5.11 27.71
CA ILE A 796 -2.14 3.70 27.50
C ILE A 796 -0.84 3.38 28.24
N GLY A 797 -0.89 2.46 29.20
CA GLY A 797 0.34 1.84 29.71
C GLY A 797 0.92 0.89 28.66
N LEU A 798 2.12 1.18 28.14
CA LEU A 798 2.97 0.26 27.38
C LEU A 798 3.40 -0.91 28.28
N LEU A 799 2.54 -1.92 28.35
CA LEU A 799 2.98 -3.30 28.42
C LEU A 799 2.91 -3.86 26.98
N CYS A 800 3.63 -3.23 26.05
CA CYS A 800 3.46 -3.47 24.62
C CYS A 800 4.50 -4.43 24.07
N LEU A 801 4.21 -5.72 24.17
CA LEU A 801 4.72 -6.73 23.23
C LEU A 801 3.61 -7.67 22.70
N PHE A 802 2.33 -7.46 23.04
CA PHE A 802 1.33 -8.54 22.91
C PHE A 802 -0.07 -8.20 22.38
N LEU A 803 -0.34 -7.04 21.76
CA LEU A 803 -1.65 -6.71 21.19
C LEU A 803 -1.56 -6.30 19.70
N THR A 804 -2.09 -7.09 18.76
CA THR A 804 -2.07 -6.76 17.31
C THR A 804 -3.16 -5.82 16.83
N ALA A 805 -4.08 -5.40 17.68
CA ALA A 805 -5.00 -4.33 17.30
C ALA A 805 -4.27 -2.97 17.20
N PHE A 806 -3.13 -2.82 17.90
CA PHE A 806 -2.37 -1.58 18.00
C PHE A 806 -0.87 -1.76 17.66
N SER A 807 -0.47 -2.87 17.02
CA SER A 807 0.95 -3.15 16.73
C SER A 807 1.62 -2.06 15.90
N LYS A 808 0.87 -1.39 15.01
CA LYS A 808 1.38 -0.21 14.27
C LYS A 808 1.63 1.00 15.16
N ILE A 809 0.89 1.16 16.25
CA ILE A 809 1.09 2.25 17.22
C ILE A 809 2.31 1.96 18.08
N CYS A 810 2.60 0.68 18.39
CA CYS A 810 3.81 0.30 19.11
C CYS A 810 5.05 0.21 18.20
N GLU A 811 4.94 -0.12 16.91
CA GLU A 811 6.03 0.10 15.93
C GLU A 811 6.30 1.60 15.75
N PHE A 812 5.26 2.43 15.70
CA PHE A 812 5.41 3.88 15.66
C PHE A 812 6.00 4.44 16.97
N ALA A 813 5.64 3.86 18.12
CA ALA A 813 6.22 4.18 19.42
C ALA A 813 7.67 3.68 19.54
N ASP A 814 8.00 2.49 19.03
CA ASP A 814 9.38 1.98 18.93
C ASP A 814 10.21 2.79 17.94
N ASP A 815 9.65 3.32 16.85
CA ASP A 815 10.30 4.28 15.93
C ASP A 815 10.44 5.69 16.56
N LEU A 816 9.53 6.07 17.47
CA LEU A 816 9.61 7.30 18.28
C LEU A 816 10.58 7.19 19.46
N VAL A 817 10.71 5.98 20.03
CA VAL A 817 11.54 5.61 21.19
C VAL A 817 12.88 5.02 20.76
N SER A 818 13.07 4.69 19.47
CA SER A 818 14.38 4.47 18.86
C SER A 818 15.10 5.82 18.81
N VAL A 819 15.52 6.25 19.99
CA VAL A 819 16.59 7.20 20.16
C VAL A 819 17.82 6.47 19.65
N GLU A 820 18.06 6.54 18.34
CA GLU A 820 19.43 6.42 17.86
C GLU A 820 20.20 7.51 18.64
N LEU A 821 20.92 7.07 19.68
CA LEU A 821 21.97 7.86 20.29
C LEU A 821 22.79 8.45 19.14
N ALA A 822 23.04 9.75 19.19
CA ALA A 822 23.72 10.44 18.11
C ALA A 822 25.07 9.75 17.85
N LYS A 823 25.15 9.07 16.71
CA LYS A 823 26.27 8.20 16.33
C LYS A 823 27.08 8.85 15.23
N CYS A 824 28.34 9.15 15.52
CA CYS A 824 29.34 9.50 14.52
C CYS A 824 30.25 8.29 14.31
N SER A 825 30.61 7.98 13.06
CA SER A 825 31.48 6.83 12.79
C SER A 825 32.26 6.99 11.51
N LYS A 826 33.44 6.38 11.48
CA LYS A 826 34.24 6.23 10.27
C LYS A 826 34.43 4.75 9.98
N VAL A 827 34.15 4.37 8.74
CA VAL A 827 34.41 3.03 8.21
C VAL A 827 35.23 3.21 6.94
N ARG A 828 36.50 2.76 6.95
CA ARG A 828 37.48 3.05 5.88
C ARG A 828 37.59 4.58 5.65
N ASN A 829 37.43 5.08 4.43
CA ASN A 829 37.55 6.51 4.12
C ASN A 829 36.25 7.32 4.21
N THR A 830 35.14 6.73 4.68
CA THR A 830 33.85 7.42 4.76
C THR A 830 33.50 7.76 6.20
N LEU A 831 33.43 9.05 6.51
CA LEU A 831 32.92 9.55 7.80
C LEU A 831 31.41 9.77 7.69
N THR A 832 30.68 9.32 8.71
CA THR A 832 29.26 9.55 8.93
C THR A 832 29.10 10.43 10.17
N THR A 833 28.47 11.59 10.02
CA THR A 833 28.21 12.53 11.13
C THR A 833 27.05 12.09 12.01
N PHE A 834 26.83 12.76 13.14
CA PHE A 834 25.69 12.51 14.04
C PHE A 834 24.33 12.65 13.36
N ASN A 835 24.21 13.54 12.38
CA ASN A 835 23.00 13.74 11.57
C ASN A 835 22.97 12.84 10.32
N HIS A 836 23.77 11.76 10.30
CA HIS A 836 23.89 10.76 9.22
C HIS A 836 24.39 11.27 7.86
N LYS A 837 25.03 12.44 7.80
CA LYS A 837 25.64 12.93 6.56
C LYS A 837 26.95 12.18 6.31
N LYS A 838 27.15 11.72 5.07
CA LYS A 838 28.33 10.93 4.69
C LYS A 838 29.19 11.69 3.72
N TYR A 839 30.49 11.74 3.97
CA TYR A 839 31.47 12.29 3.06
C TYR A 839 32.80 11.56 3.17
N ASN A 840 33.54 11.57 2.07
CA ASN A 840 34.89 11.03 2.00
C ASN A 840 35.87 12.18 2.17
N TYR A 841 36.89 11.99 3.00
CA TYR A 841 38.03 12.89 3.09
C TYR A 841 39.26 12.11 3.57
N GLU A 842 40.43 12.68 3.33
CA GLU A 842 41.72 12.11 3.75
C GLU A 842 42.18 12.85 5.01
N ILE A 843 42.57 12.10 6.05
CA ILE A 843 43.09 12.69 7.30
C ILE A 843 44.53 13.15 7.04
N PRO A 844 44.88 14.42 7.34
CA PRO A 844 46.25 14.90 7.18
C PRO A 844 47.23 14.16 8.10
N LEU A 845 48.42 13.85 7.59
CA LEU A 845 49.46 13.16 8.35
C LEU A 845 50.02 14.07 9.45
N SER A 846 50.28 13.48 10.61
CA SER A 846 50.89 14.09 11.81
C SER A 846 50.12 15.21 12.50
N CYS A 847 48.99 15.69 11.95
CA CYS A 847 48.19 16.77 12.54
C CYS A 847 46.97 16.25 13.32
N ASN A 848 46.69 16.88 14.45
CA ASN A 848 45.48 16.62 15.22
C ASN A 848 44.27 17.28 14.54
N GLN A 849 43.17 16.54 14.46
CA GLN A 849 41.91 17.03 13.90
C GLN A 849 40.77 16.80 14.87
N VAL A 850 39.89 17.79 15.03
CA VAL A 850 38.78 17.73 15.99
C VAL A 850 37.63 16.91 15.42
N LEU A 851 37.42 15.70 15.93
CA LEU A 851 36.26 14.88 15.56
C LEU A 851 34.98 15.43 16.18
N VAL A 852 35.01 15.59 17.50
CA VAL A 852 33.91 16.14 18.28
C VAL A 852 34.44 16.74 19.57
N GLN A 853 33.92 17.89 19.97
CA GLN A 853 34.15 18.48 21.28
C GLN A 853 32.85 19.06 21.85
N ASP A 854 32.85 19.25 23.16
CA ASP A 854 31.84 20.04 23.86
C ASP A 854 32.06 21.52 23.57
N CYS A 855 31.11 22.15 22.87
CA CYS A 855 31.12 23.57 22.51
C CYS A 855 30.31 24.44 23.50
N THR A 856 29.97 23.91 24.68
CA THR A 856 29.42 24.70 25.80
C THR A 856 30.52 25.43 26.55
N SER A 857 30.15 26.33 27.47
CA SER A 857 31.10 27.02 28.34
C SER A 857 31.94 26.08 29.22
N GLU A 858 31.48 24.85 29.46
CA GLU A 858 32.11 23.90 30.39
C GLU A 858 33.21 23.03 29.76
N HIS A 859 33.26 22.91 28.42
CA HIS A 859 34.30 22.17 27.68
C HIS A 859 34.60 20.77 28.25
N LYS A 860 33.56 19.95 28.46
CA LYS A 860 33.65 18.67 29.19
C LYS A 860 34.51 17.62 28.52
N PHE A 861 34.59 17.62 27.18
CA PHE A 861 35.42 16.67 26.44
C PHE A 861 35.85 17.21 25.08
N ILE A 862 36.94 16.65 24.56
CA ILE A 862 37.38 16.77 23.18
C ILE A 862 37.94 15.43 22.70
N VAL A 863 37.51 15.02 21.51
CA VAL A 863 37.97 13.82 20.82
C VAL A 863 38.73 14.27 19.58
N LEU A 864 40.03 13.98 19.56
CA LEU A 864 40.94 14.29 18.47
C LEU A 864 41.31 13.02 17.74
N ILE A 865 41.51 13.13 16.43
CA ILE A 865 42.12 12.08 15.61
C ILE A 865 43.46 12.57 15.07
N LYS A 866 44.47 11.70 15.10
CA LYS A 866 45.77 11.92 14.47
C LYS A 866 46.10 10.71 13.61
N LYS A 867 46.63 10.93 12.42
CA LYS A 867 47.15 9.85 11.58
C LYS A 867 48.68 9.88 11.63
N ASP A 868 49.29 8.78 12.06
CA ASP A 868 50.74 8.64 12.18
C ASP A 868 51.43 8.67 10.81
N ASP A 869 52.61 9.27 10.71
CA ASP A 869 53.38 9.38 9.46
C ASP A 869 54.24 8.13 9.16
N VAL A 870 54.58 7.34 10.18
CA VAL A 870 55.38 6.12 10.03
C VAL A 870 54.52 4.93 9.67
N PHE A 871 53.50 4.64 10.50
CA PHE A 871 52.68 3.43 10.35
C PHE A 871 51.33 3.68 9.69
N GLU A 872 50.98 4.93 9.38
CA GLU A 872 49.66 5.34 8.87
C GLU A 872 48.47 4.88 9.75
N HIS A 873 48.71 4.60 11.03
CA HIS A 873 47.65 4.23 11.98
C HIS A 873 46.88 5.46 12.43
N GLU A 874 45.60 5.26 12.77
CA GLU A 874 44.71 6.31 13.24
C GLU A 874 44.60 6.26 14.76
N ASP A 875 45.12 7.27 15.43
CA ASP A 875 45.09 7.40 16.88
C ASP A 875 43.96 8.33 17.32
N LEU A 876 43.15 7.87 18.27
CA LEU A 876 42.10 8.66 18.91
C LEU A 876 42.57 9.16 20.28
N ASN A 877 42.74 10.47 20.38
CA ASN A 877 43.14 11.16 21.61
C ASN A 877 41.91 11.79 22.27
N ILE A 878 41.49 11.26 23.42
CA ILE A 878 40.31 11.72 24.15
C ILE A 878 40.77 12.47 25.39
N LYS A 879 40.38 13.75 25.53
CA LYS A 879 40.58 14.54 26.75
C LYS A 879 39.24 14.83 27.39
N VAL A 880 39.13 14.61 28.70
CA VAL A 880 37.91 14.81 29.49
C VAL A 880 38.24 15.73 30.67
N ALA A 881 37.35 16.67 30.97
CA ALA A 881 37.53 17.64 32.05
C ALA A 881 37.16 17.05 33.42
N PHE A 882 38.01 17.29 34.43
CA PHE A 882 37.89 16.91 35.86
C PHE A 882 37.63 15.41 36.13
N PHE A 883 38.56 14.74 36.82
CA PHE A 883 38.44 13.32 37.15
C PHE A 883 37.78 13.13 38.52
N ASP A 884 36.51 12.71 38.54
CA ASP A 884 35.98 11.96 39.68
C ASP A 884 36.26 10.47 39.43
N VAL A 885 37.05 9.84 40.30
CA VAL A 885 37.43 8.43 40.19
C VAL A 885 36.15 7.57 40.35
N GLY A 886 35.61 7.08 39.22
CA GLY A 886 34.41 6.23 39.17
C GLY A 886 33.49 6.43 37.95
N THR A 887 33.67 7.49 37.15
CA THR A 887 32.76 7.86 36.03
C THR A 887 33.21 7.41 34.63
N ILE A 888 34.48 7.01 34.46
CA ILE A 888 35.04 6.56 33.17
C ILE A 888 35.31 5.05 33.23
N ARG A 889 34.81 4.30 32.26
CA ARG A 889 35.05 2.85 32.11
C ARG A 889 35.67 2.56 30.76
N ILE A 890 36.72 1.75 30.73
CA ILE A 890 37.35 1.26 29.51
C ILE A 890 37.26 -0.25 29.53
N GLU A 891 36.61 -0.83 28.52
CA GLU A 891 36.33 -2.26 28.43
C GLU A 891 36.71 -2.78 27.04
N GLN A 892 37.24 -4.01 27.00
CA GLN A 892 37.45 -4.70 25.73
C GLN A 892 36.11 -5.25 25.23
N LYS A 893 35.71 -4.87 24.03
CA LYS A 893 34.42 -5.24 23.44
C LYS A 893 34.67 -5.89 22.07
N GLY A 894 34.61 -7.23 22.03
CA GLY A 894 34.93 -7.99 20.81
C GLY A 894 36.39 -7.86 20.42
N GLN A 895 36.66 -7.40 19.19
CA GLN A 895 38.01 -7.15 18.66
C GLN A 895 38.53 -5.73 18.94
N GLY A 896 37.72 -4.86 19.57
CA GLY A 896 38.05 -3.46 19.83
C GLY A 896 38.02 -3.07 21.30
N ILE A 897 38.26 -1.78 21.54
CA ILE A 897 38.22 -1.16 22.87
C ILE A 897 37.04 -0.16 22.90
N ALA A 898 36.26 -0.19 23.98
CA ALA A 898 35.16 0.74 24.22
C ALA A 898 35.44 1.59 25.47
N LEU A 899 35.30 2.91 25.35
CA LEU A 899 35.35 3.86 26.46
C LEU A 899 33.95 4.43 26.73
N TYR A 900 33.52 4.39 27.98
CA TYR A 900 32.24 4.92 28.46
C TYR A 900 32.51 6.05 29.44
N ALA A 901 32.02 7.26 29.16
CA ALA A 901 32.10 8.42 30.05
C ALA A 901 30.80 9.26 30.00
N PRO A 902 29.62 8.64 30.29
CA PRO A 902 28.33 9.28 30.07
C PRO A 902 28.11 10.53 30.93
N GLY A 903 28.71 10.60 32.13
CA GLY A 903 28.68 11.78 32.99
C GLY A 903 29.36 13.01 32.36
N HIS A 904 30.28 12.80 31.41
CA HIS A 904 30.98 13.85 30.69
C HIS A 904 30.42 14.10 29.29
N GLY A 905 29.36 13.40 28.87
CA GLY A 905 28.74 13.60 27.55
C GLY A 905 29.03 12.50 26.53
N LEU A 906 29.98 11.61 26.81
CA LEU A 906 30.40 10.53 25.91
C LEU A 906 29.74 9.21 26.33
N GLN A 907 28.69 8.81 25.61
CA GLN A 907 27.98 7.56 25.88
C GLN A 907 28.86 6.34 25.60
N GLU A 908 29.53 6.30 24.45
CA GLU A 908 30.45 5.21 24.06
C GLU A 908 31.42 5.70 22.97
N VAL A 909 32.72 5.48 23.14
CA VAL A 909 33.72 5.62 22.09
C VAL A 909 34.32 4.25 21.82
N TYR A 910 34.04 3.69 20.65
CA TYR A 910 34.50 2.37 20.23
C TYR A 910 35.58 2.49 19.16
N TYR A 911 36.68 1.76 19.34
CA TYR A 911 37.84 1.80 18.45
C TYR A 911 38.31 0.38 18.07
N THR A 912 38.64 0.21 16.79
CA THR A 912 39.27 -0.98 16.18
C THR A 912 40.25 -0.52 15.09
N SER A 913 41.04 -1.44 14.53
CA SER A 913 42.00 -1.12 13.45
C SER A 913 41.36 -0.46 12.22
N ASP A 914 40.10 -0.78 11.89
CA ASP A 914 39.49 -0.43 10.60
C ASP A 914 38.29 0.53 10.73
N GLN A 915 37.79 0.76 11.95
CA GLN A 915 36.63 1.60 12.22
C GLN A 915 36.65 2.17 13.64
N TRP A 916 36.04 3.34 13.78
CA TRP A 916 35.74 3.92 15.08
C TRP A 916 34.32 4.49 15.10
N MET A 917 33.73 4.54 16.29
CA MET A 917 32.38 5.05 16.52
C MET A 917 32.36 5.89 17.79
N VAL A 918 31.72 7.05 17.73
CA VAL A 918 31.49 7.93 18.88
C VAL A 918 29.98 8.10 19.05
N TYR A 919 29.49 7.76 20.23
CA TYR A 919 28.14 7.99 20.69
C TYR A 919 28.16 9.06 21.77
N VAL A 920 27.32 10.09 21.61
CA VAL A 920 27.10 11.11 22.64
C VAL A 920 25.75 10.89 23.32
N VAL A 921 25.67 11.26 24.59
CA VAL A 921 24.44 11.23 25.38
C VAL A 921 23.43 12.26 24.86
N ASP A 922 22.14 12.05 25.12
CA ASP A 922 21.08 12.89 24.53
C ASP A 922 21.17 14.38 24.92
N TRP A 923 21.63 14.69 26.13
CA TRP A 923 21.78 16.08 26.57
C TRP A 923 22.93 16.82 25.89
N MET A 924 23.78 16.15 25.10
CA MET A 924 24.81 16.77 24.25
C MET A 924 24.32 17.12 22.84
N LYS A 925 23.07 16.79 22.47
CA LYS A 925 22.49 17.16 21.18
C LYS A 925 22.40 18.69 21.04
N GLY A 926 22.88 19.21 19.91
CA GLY A 926 23.00 20.65 19.62
C GLY A 926 24.17 21.36 20.30
N GLN A 927 24.88 20.69 21.21
CA GLN A 927 25.97 21.28 22.02
C GLN A 927 27.37 20.82 21.58
N THR A 928 27.43 19.86 20.66
CA THR A 928 28.68 19.37 20.09
C THR A 928 29.12 20.19 18.89
N CYS A 929 30.41 20.19 18.59
CA CYS A 929 30.97 20.75 17.37
C CYS A 929 32.21 19.94 16.93
N GLY A 930 32.59 20.04 15.67
CA GLY A 930 33.64 19.22 15.06
C GLY A 930 33.18 18.55 13.76
N LEU A 931 34.00 17.65 13.23
CA LEU A 931 33.70 16.86 12.03
C LEU A 931 32.42 16.02 12.11
N CYS A 932 32.04 15.61 13.33
CA CYS A 932 30.83 14.85 13.61
C CYS A 932 29.55 15.69 13.63
N GLY A 933 29.64 17.02 13.53
CA GLY A 933 28.50 17.93 13.52
C GLY A 933 27.91 18.18 14.92
N LYS A 934 26.77 18.87 14.98
CA LYS A 934 26.13 19.31 16.24
C LYS A 934 25.14 18.32 16.86
N ALA A 935 24.79 17.24 16.15
CA ALA A 935 23.77 16.28 16.59
C ALA A 935 22.37 16.88 16.85
N ASP A 936 22.00 17.95 16.14
CA ASP A 936 20.72 18.67 16.27
C ASP A 936 19.65 18.24 15.26
N GLY A 937 19.98 17.30 14.35
CA GLY A 937 19.11 16.85 13.26
C GLY A 937 19.06 17.76 12.03
N GLU A 938 19.82 18.86 12.00
CA GLU A 938 19.87 19.80 10.86
C GLU A 938 21.01 19.47 9.89
N ILE A 939 20.67 18.91 8.73
CA ILE A 939 21.65 18.41 7.74
C ILE A 939 22.17 19.55 6.83
N ARG A 940 21.43 20.67 6.69
CA ARG A 940 21.80 21.77 5.78
C ARG A 940 22.99 22.57 6.31
N GLN A 941 23.11 22.69 7.63
CA GLN A 941 24.19 23.43 8.29
C GLN A 941 25.32 22.51 8.77
N GLU A 942 25.35 21.25 8.33
CA GLU A 942 26.33 20.26 8.81
C GLU A 942 27.79 20.66 8.54
N TYR A 943 28.03 21.44 7.48
CA TYR A 943 29.38 21.88 7.07
C TYR A 943 29.72 23.28 7.61
N THR A 944 29.39 23.51 8.87
CA THR A 944 29.74 24.77 9.57
C THR A 944 31.17 24.68 10.11
N THR A 945 32.05 25.56 9.66
CA THR A 945 33.45 25.64 10.09
C THR A 945 33.55 26.15 11.54
N PRO A 946 34.73 26.07 12.19
CA PRO A 946 34.95 26.66 13.51
C PRO A 946 34.69 28.17 13.58
N SER A 947 34.83 28.90 12.47
CA SER A 947 34.51 30.34 12.37
C SER A 947 33.00 30.64 12.36
N GLY A 948 32.16 29.62 12.20
CA GLY A 948 30.71 29.77 12.07
C GLY A 948 30.22 29.87 10.62
N ASP A 949 31.12 29.79 9.63
CA ASP A 949 30.78 29.90 8.21
C ASP A 949 30.31 28.57 7.62
N LEU A 950 29.35 28.64 6.70
CA LEU A 950 28.83 27.46 6.02
C LEU A 950 29.55 27.23 4.68
N THR A 951 30.40 26.21 4.61
CA THR A 951 31.05 25.80 3.35
C THR A 951 30.20 24.78 2.59
N LYS A 952 30.32 24.80 1.26
CA LYS A 952 29.70 23.83 0.35
C LYS A 952 30.60 22.61 0.09
N SER A 953 31.89 22.71 0.38
CA SER A 953 32.88 21.66 0.14
C SER A 953 33.08 20.84 1.41
N SER A 954 32.81 19.53 1.33
CA SER A 954 33.03 18.63 2.46
C SER A 954 34.51 18.51 2.85
N VAL A 955 35.41 18.70 1.89
CA VAL A 955 36.87 18.64 2.10
C VAL A 955 37.36 19.93 2.75
N SER A 956 36.89 21.11 2.30
CA SER A 956 37.17 22.40 2.94
C SER A 956 36.68 22.41 4.40
N PHE A 957 35.46 21.90 4.62
CA PHE A 957 34.91 21.69 5.96
C PHE A 957 35.83 20.81 6.80
N ALA A 958 36.25 19.66 6.28
CA ALA A 958 37.11 18.76 7.03
C ALA A 958 38.44 19.41 7.42
N HIS A 959 39.09 20.09 6.47
CA HIS A 959 40.37 20.78 6.67
C HIS A 959 40.27 21.93 7.68
N SER A 960 39.13 22.61 7.77
CA SER A 960 38.93 23.69 8.75
C SER A 960 39.00 23.22 10.21
N TRP A 961 38.79 21.93 10.48
CA TRP A 961 38.86 21.32 11.82
C TRP A 961 40.23 20.73 12.17
N VAL A 962 41.23 20.94 11.31
CA VAL A 962 42.62 20.60 11.60
C VAL A 962 43.20 21.67 12.52
N LEU A 963 43.91 21.25 13.57
CA LEU A 963 44.60 22.16 14.48
C LEU A 963 45.96 22.51 13.85
N PRO A 964 46.13 23.73 13.29
CA PRO A 964 47.40 24.14 12.69
C PRO A 964 48.42 24.49 13.77
N VAL A 965 49.68 24.56 13.37
CA VAL A 965 50.79 24.93 14.24
C VAL A 965 51.43 26.23 13.75
N GLU A 966 51.86 27.07 14.68
CA GLU A 966 52.47 28.37 14.38
C GLU A 966 53.97 28.28 14.05
N SER A 967 54.69 27.25 14.55
CA SER A 967 56.12 27.08 14.28
C SER A 967 56.58 25.62 14.29
N CYS A 968 57.65 25.32 13.54
CA CYS A 968 58.22 23.98 13.44
C CYS A 968 58.77 23.38 14.76
N ARG A 969 58.87 24.16 15.84
CA ARG A 969 59.41 23.72 17.15
C ARG A 969 58.36 23.15 18.11
N ASP A 970 57.12 23.01 17.67
CA ASP A 970 56.02 22.52 18.51
C ASP A 970 56.04 20.99 18.65
N ALA A 971 55.67 20.48 19.82
CA ALA A 971 55.71 19.06 20.17
C ALA A 971 54.69 18.20 19.39
N SER A 972 53.81 18.83 18.61
CA SER A 972 52.70 18.21 17.89
C SER A 972 53.12 17.51 16.58
N GLN A 973 54.34 17.77 16.07
CA GLN A 973 54.88 17.26 14.79
C GLN A 973 54.02 17.59 13.56
N CYS A 974 53.11 18.56 13.67
CA CYS A 974 52.25 18.99 12.57
C CYS A 974 52.94 20.11 11.78
N HIS A 975 53.24 19.85 10.50
CA HIS A 975 54.00 20.76 9.63
C HIS A 975 53.11 21.57 8.68
N MET A 976 51.84 21.80 9.07
CA MET A 976 50.82 22.43 8.23
C MET A 976 50.20 23.66 8.93
N LYS A 977 49.87 24.67 8.11
CA LYS A 977 49.15 25.89 8.50
C LYS A 977 47.96 26.12 7.57
N LEU A 978 46.99 26.90 8.04
CA LEU A 978 45.85 27.37 7.25
C LEU A 978 46.19 28.75 6.68
N GLU A 979 46.13 28.90 5.35
CA GLU A 979 46.49 30.16 4.66
C GLU A 979 45.56 30.43 3.46
N SER A 980 45.36 31.72 3.14
CA SER A 980 44.60 32.13 1.95
C SER A 980 45.43 31.92 0.67
N GLU A 981 44.87 31.24 -0.32
CA GLU A 981 45.53 30.96 -1.58
C GLU A 981 45.30 32.08 -2.60
N LYS A 982 46.35 32.55 -3.27
CA LYS A 982 46.21 33.39 -4.46
C LYS A 982 45.97 32.51 -5.68
N LEU A 983 44.92 32.79 -6.45
CA LEU A 983 44.69 32.10 -7.71
C LEU A 983 45.73 32.56 -8.75
N GLU A 984 46.55 31.63 -9.24
CA GLU A 984 47.58 31.93 -10.26
C GLU A 984 46.99 32.20 -11.65
N LYS A 985 45.80 31.68 -11.92
CA LYS A 985 45.07 31.87 -13.18
C LYS A 985 44.69 33.35 -13.35
N GLN A 986 45.01 33.94 -14.49
CA GLN A 986 44.57 35.29 -14.84
C GLN A 986 43.03 35.31 -15.01
N VAL A 987 42.36 36.16 -14.23
CA VAL A 987 40.89 36.31 -14.25
C VAL A 987 40.53 37.71 -14.71
N ILE A 988 39.67 37.79 -15.74
CA ILE A 988 39.09 39.04 -16.23
C ILE A 988 37.65 39.12 -15.71
N LEU A 989 37.41 39.98 -14.72
CA LEU A 989 36.08 40.26 -14.19
C LEU A 989 35.68 41.68 -14.61
N ASN A 990 34.50 41.81 -15.22
CA ASN A 990 33.98 43.10 -15.73
C ASN A 990 34.93 43.86 -16.67
N GLY A 991 35.79 43.15 -17.42
CA GLY A 991 36.74 43.75 -18.37
C GLY A 991 38.03 44.29 -17.75
N GLN A 992 38.30 44.05 -16.47
CA GLN A 992 39.55 44.40 -15.79
C GLN A 992 40.28 43.15 -15.27
N GLU A 993 41.61 43.17 -15.31
CA GLU A 993 42.45 42.14 -14.69
C GLU A 993 42.28 42.19 -13.16
N SER A 994 41.96 41.04 -12.57
CA SER A 994 41.69 40.93 -11.14
C SER A 994 42.60 39.87 -10.50
N LYS A 995 43.15 40.20 -9.32
CA LYS A 995 43.84 39.25 -8.43
C LYS A 995 42.80 38.62 -7.52
N CYS A 996 42.74 37.30 -7.51
CA CYS A 996 41.77 36.55 -6.73
C CYS A 996 42.44 35.83 -5.56
N TYR A 997 41.86 35.94 -4.37
CA TYR A 997 42.33 35.29 -3.15
C TYR A 997 41.21 34.44 -2.55
N SER A 998 41.57 33.30 -1.96
CA SER A 998 40.58 32.41 -1.37
C SER A 998 39.95 33.05 -0.12
N VAL A 999 38.62 32.99 -0.04
CA VAL A 999 37.85 33.43 1.14
C VAL A 999 37.70 32.33 2.19
N GLU A 1000 38.07 31.10 1.83
CA GLU A 1000 38.17 29.95 2.73
C GLU A 1000 39.68 29.62 2.86
N PRO A 1001 40.22 29.44 4.08
CA PRO A 1001 41.63 29.08 4.26
C PRO A 1001 41.89 27.65 3.79
N VAL A 1002 43.07 27.41 3.20
CA VAL A 1002 43.50 26.11 2.66
C VAL A 1002 44.70 25.60 3.46
N LEU A 1003 44.78 24.28 3.66
CA LEU A 1003 45.94 23.67 4.29
C LEU A 1003 47.17 23.78 3.39
N ARG A 1004 48.24 24.35 3.94
CA ARG A 1004 49.54 24.55 3.32
C ARG A 1004 50.65 24.07 4.24
N CYS A 1005 51.78 23.69 3.65
CA CYS A 1005 52.96 23.34 4.43
C CYS A 1005 53.56 24.60 5.06
N LEU A 1006 54.20 24.46 6.20
CA LEU A 1006 54.97 25.55 6.81
C LEU A 1006 56.10 26.01 5.87
N PRO A 1007 56.53 27.29 5.96
CA PRO A 1007 57.70 27.77 5.24
C PRO A 1007 58.94 26.90 5.55
N GLY A 1008 59.65 26.44 4.52
CA GLY A 1008 60.76 25.48 4.65
C GLY A 1008 60.35 24.00 4.54
N CYS A 1009 59.07 23.71 4.29
CA CYS A 1009 58.55 22.37 4.07
C CYS A 1009 57.90 22.25 2.68
N VAL A 1010 57.97 21.05 2.08
CA VAL A 1010 57.40 20.73 0.76
C VAL A 1010 56.27 19.71 0.88
N PRO A 1011 55.19 19.83 0.07
CA PRO A 1011 54.10 18.87 0.10
C PRO A 1011 54.53 17.53 -0.51
N ILE A 1012 54.10 16.44 0.12
CA ILE A 1012 54.30 15.06 -0.37
C ILE A 1012 52.99 14.49 -0.92
N ARG A 1013 51.86 14.86 -0.32
CA ARG A 1013 50.51 14.46 -0.75
C ARG A 1013 49.59 15.68 -0.73
N THR A 1014 48.76 15.78 -1.76
CA THR A 1014 47.77 16.84 -1.91
C THR A 1014 46.41 16.26 -2.26
N THR A 1015 45.36 17.02 -1.96
CA THR A 1015 43.97 16.67 -2.30
C THR A 1015 43.27 17.86 -2.94
N PRO A 1016 42.50 17.66 -4.02
CA PRO A 1016 41.80 18.76 -4.69
C PRO A 1016 40.63 19.27 -3.84
N VAL A 1017 40.53 20.59 -3.68
CA VAL A 1017 39.47 21.28 -2.91
C VAL A 1017 38.88 22.40 -3.75
N THR A 1018 37.55 22.42 -3.88
CA THR A 1018 36.84 23.53 -4.51
C THR A 1018 36.52 24.61 -3.47
N ILE A 1019 37.12 25.79 -3.62
CA ILE A 1019 36.98 26.92 -2.67
C ILE A 1019 36.49 28.18 -3.37
N GLY A 1020 35.93 29.10 -2.59
CA GLY A 1020 35.52 30.42 -3.07
C GLY A 1020 36.69 31.40 -3.13
N TYR A 1021 36.71 32.23 -4.16
CA TYR A 1021 37.67 33.32 -4.35
C TYR A 1021 36.95 34.66 -4.39
N HIS A 1022 37.56 35.66 -3.75
CA HIS A 1022 37.22 37.07 -3.91
C HIS A 1022 38.27 37.74 -4.78
N CYS A 1023 37.84 38.48 -5.79
CA CYS A 1023 38.69 39.06 -6.81
C CYS A 1023 38.67 40.58 -6.74
N MET A 1024 39.84 41.18 -6.66
CA MET A 1024 40.03 42.63 -6.61
C MET A 1024 40.81 43.10 -7.84
N SER A 1025 40.49 44.29 -8.33
CA SER A 1025 41.25 44.91 -9.42
C SER A 1025 42.72 45.06 -9.04
N THR A 1026 43.64 44.86 -9.99
CA THR A 1026 45.08 45.00 -9.78
C THR A 1026 45.51 46.38 -9.27
N ASP A 1027 44.67 47.41 -9.44
CA ASP A 1027 45.00 48.81 -9.15
C ASP A 1027 44.64 49.27 -7.72
N THR A 1028 43.97 48.44 -6.93
CA THR A 1028 43.63 48.77 -5.54
C THR A 1028 44.78 48.47 -4.57
N ASN A 1029 45.49 49.51 -4.14
CA ASN A 1029 46.45 49.48 -3.03
C ASN A 1029 45.72 49.64 -1.67
N LEU A 1030 45.09 48.58 -1.17
CA LEU A 1030 44.58 48.51 0.20
C LEU A 1030 45.28 47.38 0.94
N ASN A 1031 45.65 47.61 2.21
CA ASN A 1031 46.33 46.64 3.07
C ASN A 1031 45.59 45.29 3.07
N MET A 1032 46.32 44.26 2.66
CA MET A 1032 45.81 43.17 1.80
C MET A 1032 45.24 41.94 2.55
N PHE A 1033 45.20 41.92 3.89
CA PHE A 1033 44.88 40.69 4.63
C PHE A 1033 43.85 40.82 5.76
N ASP A 1034 43.39 42.02 6.07
CA ASP A 1034 42.41 42.20 7.15
C ASP A 1034 40.98 41.94 6.64
N GLY A 1035 40.35 40.87 7.14
CA GLY A 1035 38.97 40.51 6.81
C GLY A 1035 38.75 39.87 5.44
N ILE A 1036 39.76 39.21 4.83
CA ILE A 1036 39.58 38.52 3.54
C ILE A 1036 38.57 37.37 3.62
N TYR A 1037 38.47 36.74 4.80
CA TYR A 1037 37.51 35.68 5.10
C TYR A 1037 36.05 36.18 5.22
N GLU A 1038 35.84 37.50 5.35
CA GLU A 1038 34.51 38.12 5.43
C GLU A 1038 34.01 38.64 4.07
N LYS A 1039 34.82 38.50 3.00
CA LYS A 1039 34.48 38.99 1.66
C LYS A 1039 33.57 38.03 0.89
N SER A 1040 32.76 38.58 -0.02
CA SER A 1040 31.87 37.80 -0.86
C SER A 1040 32.63 36.97 -1.90
N VAL A 1041 32.11 35.78 -2.21
CA VAL A 1041 32.66 34.90 -3.25
C VAL A 1041 32.27 35.39 -4.64
N ASP A 1042 33.27 35.75 -5.46
CA ASP A 1042 33.07 36.17 -6.85
C ASP A 1042 33.13 34.99 -7.82
N LEU A 1043 34.01 34.02 -7.55
CA LEU A 1043 34.14 32.79 -8.33
C LEU A 1043 34.54 31.60 -7.45
N ARG A 1044 34.36 30.38 -7.97
CA ARG A 1044 34.81 29.15 -7.31
C ARG A 1044 35.72 28.38 -8.26
N GLU A 1045 36.90 28.02 -7.79
CA GLU A 1045 37.90 27.25 -8.53
C GLU A 1045 38.44 26.12 -7.65
N THR A 1046 39.04 25.11 -8.29
CA THR A 1046 39.62 23.96 -7.58
C THR A 1046 41.12 24.19 -7.41
N THR A 1047 41.60 24.03 -6.18
CA THR A 1047 43.03 24.10 -5.83
C THR A 1047 43.45 22.95 -4.93
N ASP A 1048 44.73 22.63 -4.96
CA ASP A 1048 45.27 21.49 -4.21
C ASP A 1048 45.59 21.91 -2.77
N ALA A 1049 44.96 21.28 -1.79
CA ALA A 1049 45.32 21.41 -0.38
C ALA A 1049 46.40 20.38 0.00
N HIS A 1050 47.34 20.77 0.85
CA HIS A 1050 48.39 19.86 1.32
C HIS A 1050 47.87 19.00 2.48
N VAL A 1051 48.08 17.69 2.41
CA VAL A 1051 47.67 16.72 3.46
C VAL A 1051 48.87 15.97 4.06
N ALA A 1052 50.07 16.13 3.50
CA ALA A 1052 51.32 15.63 4.04
C ALA A 1052 52.48 16.55 3.63
N CYS A 1053 53.39 16.84 4.54
CA CYS A 1053 54.52 17.75 4.32
C CYS A 1053 55.84 17.12 4.78
N ARG A 1054 56.93 17.37 4.05
CA ARG A 1054 58.30 17.04 4.45
C ARG A 1054 59.08 18.32 4.68
N CYS A 1055 59.69 18.45 5.84
CA CYS A 1055 60.52 19.61 6.17
C CYS A 1055 62.02 19.29 6.04
N THR A 1056 62.82 20.30 5.71
CA THR A 1056 64.29 20.21 5.79
C THR A 1056 64.77 20.40 7.23
N GLU A 1057 66.02 20.03 7.56
CA GLU A 1057 66.59 20.17 8.92
C GLU A 1057 66.55 21.61 9.48
N GLN A 1058 66.34 22.63 8.65
CA GLN A 1058 66.10 24.01 9.09
C GLN A 1058 64.73 24.23 9.75
N CYS A 1059 63.82 23.25 9.67
CA CYS A 1059 62.49 23.22 10.31
C CYS A 1059 62.35 21.99 11.25
N ALA A 1060 63.46 21.45 11.76
CA ALA A 1060 63.47 20.38 12.76
C ALA A 1060 63.68 20.94 14.18
#